data_AF-A0A6J6Y883-F1
#
_entry.id   AF-A0A6J6Y883-F1
#
_cell.length_a   1.000
_cell.length_b   1.000
_cell.length_c   1.000
_cell.angle_alpha   90.00
_cell.angle_beta   90.00
_cell.angle_gamma   90.00
#
_symmetry.space_group_name_H-M   'P 1'
#
loop_
_entity.id
_entity.type
_entity.pdbx_description
1 polymer ?
#
loop_
_entity_poly.entity_id
_entity_poly.type
_entity_poly.pdbx_seq_one_letter_code
_entity_poly.pdbx_strand_id
1 'polypeptide(L)'
;MIVALHIDSKDWSRLLGVWRAPAGAAGFPDGYYPVPDDGFEVGRGRMDTKGEKVPWSAFFWRLQQSTPYSAYWSTQEVDDGPLSEVFEVWRTRVASSAEALASAPSDVSLTLVVPGVLASPLGLAKLAGGPTAPFEVKGRLSSLCSFFADDDQLMVVAKRHVDQAAADLALSWGLAYRGDRQLSVVLPKSLAVPSLLRSPWLVPTVRVFTYVNDHVDEPAPLTQAESIAGYRHWVQDAPAKLGDKATWLAPLLEWLQTVPGMDAVERNSYIAWHVYGRQVLKMTPGKNQLTVVAGVDAQSEFHGKKPIKLTLTGPASDHVILRLIAATALAAADRSEGVDNTHVEHRLQSLLRPADLGLHHWKREFPAWRPASKQSAFIDFLAVDGHGRVNVVETKIGPDTMLVFQGLDYWLWCRANAANVATALQTTNAALPTISFVVAPKAAGGELLSPYTAAQVEALHRSIRWRFVTVDDAATASSVTPLAPFALPTGVKRVGGTPQRWALRLHEHAVNDAATNGIKLTRGHSFADLDASLLPEALEVHQGLAAQGLVHDYVGHVRSSQAFALNMLAPLSMDSWTAIARHVIGQNDCEVLEPPVFEYVDPADGLREATAASPHVTQVDCLVRVHLRDGGMHLLFIEVKLSEDTFSTCSAYSSERNQRKHICSVPLPFGGDTNGCFQLCNHDREHRRRYDVALDLAASTPTGFGCWFRDGTNQVMRNTALARELIQRREAASASILLLAPDNHTAIWQQWREHTTRLLDVDLVHFGSLPASQIAALHEPAMARILSQRYLLPLDMLDIRLAQKLADERFPSGAHARRLNHDGSERWTQNIERLPVETATRDAFSFLTPYPAGPWIHETTRDFWLDAPDDLEIPVLDDGSLVLSNDVTSLDDEARRELAANAVEFQRRRPWWTAPIIDALPTFW
;
A
#
# COMPACT_ATOMS: atom_id res chain seq x y z
N MET A 1 8.97 28.48 -39.40
CA MET A 1 9.16 29.44 -38.29
C MET A 1 8.43 28.89 -37.07
N ILE A 2 9.04 28.82 -35.87
CA ILE A 2 8.32 28.36 -34.67
C ILE A 2 7.58 29.56 -34.07
N VAL A 3 6.26 29.43 -33.93
CA VAL A 3 5.38 30.48 -33.40
C VAL A 3 4.53 29.90 -32.28
N ALA A 4 4.53 30.55 -31.11
CA ALA A 4 3.65 30.20 -30.00
C ALA A 4 2.63 31.31 -29.77
N LEU A 5 1.39 30.91 -29.49
CA LEU A 5 0.24 31.76 -29.23
C LEU A 5 -0.16 31.65 -27.76
N HIS A 6 -0.22 32.77 -27.07
CA HIS A 6 -0.73 32.84 -25.71
C HIS A 6 -2.18 33.31 -25.76
N ILE A 7 -3.14 32.53 -25.26
CA ILE A 7 -4.58 32.77 -25.43
C ILE A 7 -5.25 32.83 -24.06
N ASP A 8 -6.25 33.70 -23.90
CA ASP A 8 -7.04 33.78 -22.68
C ASP A 8 -7.84 32.48 -22.48
N SER A 9 -7.74 31.87 -21.30
CA SER A 9 -8.47 30.64 -20.96
C SER A 9 -9.98 30.89 -20.81
N LYS A 10 -10.40 32.14 -20.58
CA LYS A 10 -11.80 32.54 -20.42
C LYS A 10 -12.43 33.06 -21.71
N ASP A 11 -11.62 33.41 -22.70
CA ASP A 11 -12.06 33.87 -24.02
C ASP A 11 -11.04 33.43 -25.06
N TRP A 12 -11.32 32.30 -25.71
CA TRP A 12 -10.41 31.68 -26.68
C TRP A 12 -10.25 32.51 -27.96
N SER A 13 -11.10 33.53 -28.16
CA SER A 13 -10.95 34.51 -29.23
C SER A 13 -9.94 35.62 -28.88
N ARG A 14 -9.61 35.79 -27.60
CA ARG A 14 -8.68 36.81 -27.11
C ARG A 14 -7.25 36.28 -27.09
N LEU A 15 -6.48 36.73 -28.07
CA LEU A 15 -5.04 36.47 -28.14
C LEU A 15 -4.28 37.42 -27.22
N LEU A 16 -3.59 36.83 -26.25
CA LEU A 16 -2.78 37.51 -25.25
C LEU A 16 -1.31 37.63 -25.62
N GLY A 17 -0.84 37.12 -26.78
CA GLY A 17 0.54 37.32 -27.25
C GLY A 17 1.03 36.34 -28.30
N VAL A 18 2.04 36.74 -29.09
CA VAL A 18 2.71 35.88 -30.09
C VAL A 18 4.23 35.88 -29.87
N TRP A 19 4.81 34.69 -29.89
CA TRP A 19 6.23 34.50 -29.63
C TRP A 19 6.89 33.80 -30.80
N ARG A 20 7.95 34.41 -31.35
CA ARG A 20 8.79 33.79 -32.35
C ARG A 20 10.01 33.17 -31.69
N ALA A 21 10.34 31.93 -32.07
CA ALA A 21 11.61 31.34 -31.66
C ALA A 21 12.79 32.05 -32.34
N PRO A 22 13.85 32.38 -31.58
CA PRO A 22 15.09 32.82 -32.19
C PRO A 22 15.61 31.73 -33.12
N ALA A 23 16.45 32.11 -34.10
CA ALA A 23 16.92 31.22 -35.16
C ALA A 23 17.72 29.97 -34.66
N GLY A 24 18.00 29.86 -33.36
CA GLY A 24 18.50 28.64 -32.72
C GLY A 24 17.52 28.12 -31.66
N ALA A 25 17.45 26.79 -31.47
CA ALA A 25 16.55 26.11 -30.52
C ALA A 25 16.72 26.52 -29.03
N ALA A 26 17.66 27.41 -28.72
CA ALA A 26 17.90 28.01 -27.41
C ALA A 26 18.14 29.53 -27.55
N GLY A 27 17.33 30.33 -26.85
CA GLY A 27 17.44 31.79 -26.84
C GLY A 27 16.16 32.45 -26.30
N PHE A 28 16.24 33.73 -25.95
CA PHE A 28 15.08 34.50 -25.52
C PHE A 28 14.13 34.73 -26.71
N PRO A 29 12.81 34.67 -26.49
CA PRO A 29 11.85 34.89 -27.55
C PRO A 29 11.89 36.33 -28.06
N ASP A 30 11.87 36.49 -29.39
CA ASP A 30 11.54 37.75 -30.02
C ASP A 30 10.00 37.83 -30.04
N GLY A 31 9.43 38.63 -29.13
CA GLY A 31 7.99 38.80 -29.00
C GLY A 31 7.43 39.79 -30.02
N TYR A 32 6.26 39.49 -30.56
CA TYR A 32 5.43 40.46 -31.28
C TYR A 32 4.06 40.53 -30.61
N TYR A 33 3.67 41.71 -30.14
CA TYR A 33 2.38 41.99 -29.55
C TYR A 33 1.63 43.01 -30.41
N PRO A 34 0.41 42.73 -30.87
CA PRO A 34 -0.29 43.64 -31.75
C PRO A 34 -0.90 44.86 -31.03
N VAL A 35 -1.05 44.87 -29.70
CA VAL A 35 -1.66 46.00 -28.96
C VAL A 35 -1.04 46.16 -27.55
N PRO A 36 -0.71 47.38 -27.10
CA PRO A 36 -0.38 47.64 -25.69
C PRO A 36 -1.67 47.58 -24.85
N ASP A 37 -1.79 46.55 -24.02
CA ASP A 37 -2.86 46.28 -23.03
C ASP A 37 -2.14 45.93 -21.70
N ASP A 38 -2.81 46.04 -20.56
CA ASP A 38 -2.37 45.57 -19.23
C ASP A 38 -1.71 44.17 -19.23
N GLY A 39 -2.06 43.29 -20.17
CA GLY A 39 -1.38 42.01 -20.42
C GLY A 39 0.12 42.13 -20.77
N PHE A 40 0.56 43.28 -21.31
CA PHE A 40 1.95 43.61 -21.60
C PHE A 40 2.80 43.71 -20.32
N GLU A 41 2.32 44.40 -19.29
CA GLU A 41 3.02 44.58 -18.01
C GLU A 41 3.12 43.24 -17.25
N VAL A 42 2.06 42.43 -17.27
CA VAL A 42 2.02 41.11 -16.60
C VAL A 42 2.96 40.11 -17.28
N GLY A 43 2.98 40.07 -18.61
CA GLY A 43 3.92 39.24 -19.36
C GLY A 43 5.37 39.67 -19.12
N ARG A 44 5.66 40.96 -19.31
CA ARG A 44 7.02 41.50 -19.22
C ARG A 44 7.60 41.41 -17.80
N GLY A 45 6.80 41.71 -16.77
CA GLY A 45 7.20 41.65 -15.36
C GLY A 45 7.57 40.24 -14.87
N ARG A 46 7.10 39.19 -15.55
CA ARG A 46 7.45 37.79 -15.24
C ARG A 46 8.52 37.21 -16.17
N MET A 47 8.84 37.91 -17.28
CA MET A 47 9.86 37.53 -18.26
C MET A 47 11.24 38.17 -18.03
N ASP A 48 11.35 39.18 -17.17
CA ASP A 48 12.63 39.84 -16.87
C ASP A 48 13.57 39.02 -15.95
N THR A 49 13.47 37.69 -16.03
CA THR A 49 14.51 36.80 -15.52
C THR A 49 15.59 36.68 -16.59
N LYS A 50 16.67 37.45 -16.44
CA LYS A 50 17.97 37.14 -17.03
C LYS A 50 18.47 35.80 -16.47
N GLY A 51 17.86 34.69 -16.88
CA GLY A 51 18.17 33.32 -16.49
C GLY A 51 18.89 32.54 -17.57
N GLU A 52 19.29 31.31 -17.25
CA GLU A 52 19.88 30.38 -18.22
C GLU A 52 18.98 30.18 -19.45
N LYS A 53 19.62 30.05 -20.62
CA LYS A 53 18.93 29.68 -21.87
C LYS A 53 18.28 28.31 -21.68
N VAL A 54 16.95 28.27 -21.56
CA VAL A 54 16.20 27.02 -21.47
C VAL A 54 15.64 26.62 -22.86
N PRO A 55 15.46 25.32 -23.12
CA PRO A 55 14.71 24.86 -24.30
C PRO A 55 13.31 25.46 -24.36
N TRP A 56 12.82 25.75 -25.56
CA TRP A 56 11.52 26.39 -25.79
C TRP A 56 10.33 25.67 -25.13
N SER A 57 10.35 24.34 -25.11
CA SER A 57 9.34 23.52 -24.43
C SER A 57 9.32 23.73 -22.91
N ALA A 58 10.48 23.92 -22.29
CA ALA A 58 10.60 24.18 -20.86
C ALA A 58 10.16 25.60 -20.50
N PHE A 59 10.39 26.58 -21.39
CA PHE A 59 9.90 27.94 -21.23
C PHE A 59 8.37 27.99 -21.19
N PHE A 60 7.68 27.38 -22.16
CA PHE A 60 6.20 27.39 -22.17
C PHE A 60 5.58 26.56 -21.07
N TRP A 61 6.20 25.43 -20.69
CA TRP A 61 5.76 24.69 -19.51
C TRP A 61 5.77 25.59 -18.27
N ARG A 62 6.83 26.39 -18.05
CA ARG A 62 6.89 27.34 -16.93
C ARG A 62 5.84 28.45 -17.06
N LEU A 63 5.59 28.96 -18.26
CA LEU A 63 4.57 29.99 -18.50
C LEU A 63 3.15 29.47 -18.20
N GLN A 64 2.83 28.24 -18.63
CA GLN A 64 1.56 27.57 -18.34
C GLN A 64 1.37 27.33 -16.84
N GLN A 65 2.43 26.92 -16.12
CA GLN A 65 2.35 26.69 -14.67
C GLN A 65 2.26 27.97 -13.84
N SER A 66 2.71 29.09 -14.38
CA SER A 66 2.78 30.36 -13.65
C SER A 66 1.61 31.30 -13.94
N THR A 67 0.80 31.05 -14.96
CA THR A 67 -0.30 31.93 -15.35
C THR A 67 -1.64 31.19 -15.40
N PRO A 68 -2.77 31.87 -15.13
CA PRO A 68 -4.11 31.28 -15.26
C PRO A 68 -4.57 31.11 -16.73
N TYR A 69 -3.67 31.23 -17.70
CA TYR A 69 -3.96 31.29 -19.13
C TYR A 69 -3.42 30.05 -19.87
N SER A 70 -3.95 29.77 -21.06
CA SER A 70 -3.54 28.61 -21.85
C SER A 70 -2.51 29.02 -22.91
N ALA A 71 -1.40 28.29 -22.98
CA ALA A 71 -0.42 28.46 -24.05
C ALA A 71 -0.68 27.42 -25.16
N TYR A 72 -0.95 27.88 -26.38
CA TYR A 72 -1.02 27.05 -27.58
C TYR A 72 0.26 27.24 -28.39
N TRP A 73 0.89 26.17 -28.87
CA TRP A 73 2.05 26.31 -29.75
C TRP A 73 2.05 25.25 -30.83
N SER A 74 2.54 25.63 -32.00
CA SER A 74 2.67 24.74 -33.15
C SER A 74 3.97 25.05 -33.89
N THR A 75 4.57 24.01 -34.45
CA THR A 75 5.76 24.11 -35.31
C THR A 75 5.34 23.83 -36.74
N GLN A 76 5.39 24.84 -37.61
CA GLN A 76 5.27 24.63 -39.05
C GLN A 76 6.33 25.42 -39.82
N GLU A 77 6.75 24.85 -40.95
CA GLU A 77 7.41 25.60 -42.02
C GLU A 77 6.36 26.49 -42.68
N VAL A 78 6.67 27.78 -42.81
CA VAL A 78 5.80 28.75 -43.47
C VAL A 78 6.69 29.51 -44.43
N ASP A 79 6.19 29.80 -45.62
CA ASP A 79 6.91 30.58 -46.63
C ASP A 79 7.26 31.99 -46.09
N ASP A 80 8.36 32.56 -46.57
CA ASP A 80 8.86 33.88 -46.16
C ASP A 80 7.89 35.00 -46.59
N GLY A 81 6.88 35.25 -45.77
CA GLY A 81 5.93 36.37 -45.89
C GLY A 81 5.93 37.28 -44.65
N PRO A 82 5.27 38.46 -44.72
CA PRO A 82 5.10 39.33 -43.56
C PRO A 82 4.41 38.58 -42.42
N LEU A 83 5.02 38.61 -41.22
CA LEU A 83 4.52 37.91 -40.04
C LEU A 83 3.06 38.24 -39.71
N SER A 84 2.60 39.46 -40.04
CA SER A 84 1.22 39.92 -39.89
C SER A 84 0.21 39.19 -40.78
N GLU A 85 0.60 38.73 -41.97
CA GLU A 85 -0.29 38.02 -42.90
C GLU A 85 -0.41 36.55 -42.54
N VAL A 86 0.71 35.91 -42.22
CA VAL A 86 0.73 34.57 -41.62
C VAL A 86 -0.13 34.58 -40.35
N PHE A 87 0.01 35.62 -39.53
CA PHE A 87 -0.73 35.81 -38.30
C PHE A 87 -2.26 35.86 -38.48
N GLU A 88 -2.79 36.64 -39.42
CA GLU A 88 -4.24 36.73 -39.60
C GLU A 88 -4.87 35.42 -40.09
N VAL A 89 -4.13 34.66 -40.92
CA VAL A 89 -4.56 33.31 -41.32
C VAL A 89 -4.65 32.37 -40.11
N TRP A 90 -3.70 32.45 -39.17
CA TRP A 90 -3.68 31.63 -37.96
C TRP A 90 -4.71 32.06 -36.93
N ARG A 91 -4.85 33.36 -36.67
CA ARG A 91 -5.90 33.91 -35.80
C ARG A 91 -7.27 33.45 -36.28
N THR A 92 -7.53 33.52 -37.58
CA THR A 92 -8.78 33.04 -38.17
C THR A 92 -8.97 31.55 -37.94
N ARG A 93 -7.96 30.70 -38.22
CA ARG A 93 -8.06 29.24 -38.00
C ARG A 93 -8.29 28.85 -36.53
N VAL A 94 -7.60 29.50 -35.60
CA VAL A 94 -7.74 29.25 -34.16
C VAL A 94 -9.10 29.73 -33.67
N ALA A 95 -9.56 30.91 -34.11
CA ALA A 95 -10.90 31.41 -33.79
C ALA A 95 -12.02 30.51 -34.36
N SER A 96 -11.88 30.04 -35.60
CA SER A 96 -12.84 29.10 -36.21
C SER A 96 -12.87 27.74 -35.51
N SER A 97 -11.70 27.27 -35.04
CA SER A 97 -11.63 26.04 -34.22
C SER A 97 -12.20 26.27 -32.82
N ALA A 98 -12.02 27.46 -32.25
CA ALA A 98 -12.57 27.85 -30.96
C ALA A 98 -14.10 28.00 -30.99
N GLU A 99 -14.69 28.53 -32.07
CA GLU A 99 -16.15 28.55 -32.27
C GLU A 99 -16.73 27.13 -32.41
N ALA A 100 -16.03 26.23 -33.11
CA ALA A 100 -16.40 24.81 -33.18
C ALA A 100 -16.26 24.09 -31.82
N LEU A 101 -15.33 24.53 -30.97
CA LEU A 101 -15.11 24.05 -29.60
C LEU A 101 -16.17 24.58 -28.62
N ALA A 102 -16.55 25.86 -28.75
CA ALA A 102 -17.55 26.51 -27.89
C ALA A 102 -18.99 26.03 -28.18
N SER A 103 -19.22 25.42 -29.34
CA SER A 103 -20.50 24.81 -29.73
C SER A 103 -20.56 23.30 -29.46
N ALA A 104 -19.52 22.70 -28.87
CA ALA A 104 -19.53 21.32 -28.43
C ALA A 104 -20.27 21.16 -27.08
N PRO A 105 -21.01 20.06 -26.85
CA PRO A 105 -21.70 19.81 -25.57
C PRO A 105 -20.74 19.87 -24.35
N SER A 106 -21.22 20.43 -23.24
CA SER A 106 -20.45 20.73 -22.01
C SER A 106 -19.86 19.51 -21.29
N ASP A 107 -20.25 18.31 -21.71
CA ASP A 107 -19.86 17.00 -21.20
C ASP A 107 -18.64 16.40 -21.93
N VAL A 108 -18.09 17.08 -22.94
CA VAL A 108 -16.87 16.65 -23.62
C VAL A 108 -15.62 17.29 -23.00
N SER A 109 -14.89 16.53 -22.17
CA SER A 109 -13.52 16.87 -21.75
C SER A 109 -12.57 16.79 -22.95
N LEU A 110 -12.47 17.86 -23.74
CA LEU A 110 -11.51 17.94 -24.84
C LEU A 110 -10.08 18.09 -24.31
N THR A 111 -9.31 17.00 -24.38
CA THR A 111 -7.87 17.02 -24.16
C THR A 111 -7.21 17.34 -25.50
N LEU A 112 -6.73 18.58 -25.67
CA LEU A 112 -5.97 18.97 -26.87
C LEU A 112 -4.61 18.26 -26.84
N VAL A 113 -4.51 17.12 -27.50
CA VAL A 113 -3.23 16.42 -27.71
C VAL A 113 -2.50 17.13 -28.85
N VAL A 114 -1.56 18.01 -28.51
CA VAL A 114 -0.64 18.59 -29.49
C VAL A 114 0.38 17.50 -29.87
N PRO A 115 0.43 17.05 -31.14
CA PRO A 115 1.43 16.08 -31.57
C PRO A 115 2.85 16.59 -31.25
N GLY A 116 3.60 15.82 -30.47
CA GLY A 116 4.94 16.21 -29.99
C GLY A 116 4.97 16.85 -28.59
N VAL A 117 3.82 17.17 -27.98
CA VAL A 117 3.74 17.50 -26.55
C VAL A 117 3.70 16.22 -25.73
N LEU A 118 4.83 15.96 -25.10
CA LEU A 118 5.05 14.91 -24.12
C LEU A 118 3.91 14.86 -23.08
N ALA A 119 3.24 13.71 -22.92
CA ALA A 119 2.18 13.49 -21.93
C ALA A 119 2.58 13.97 -20.51
N SER A 120 1.71 14.78 -19.90
CA SER A 120 1.87 15.27 -18.53
C SER A 120 1.79 14.11 -17.52
N PRO A 121 2.29 14.27 -16.27
CA PRO A 121 2.12 13.24 -15.24
C PRO A 121 0.65 12.85 -15.01
N LEU A 122 -0.27 13.82 -15.10
CA LEU A 122 -1.72 13.58 -15.04
C LEU A 122 -2.21 12.76 -16.25
N GLY A 123 -1.70 13.05 -17.45
CA GLY A 123 -2.00 12.27 -18.65
C GLY A 123 -1.52 10.82 -18.53
N LEU A 124 -0.32 10.60 -17.99
CA LEU A 124 0.20 9.26 -17.72
C LEU A 124 -0.64 8.51 -16.66
N ALA A 125 -1.11 9.21 -15.62
CA ALA A 125 -2.00 8.61 -14.63
C ALA A 125 -3.34 8.17 -15.23
N LYS A 126 -3.95 9.01 -16.08
CA LYS A 126 -5.17 8.68 -16.84
C LYS A 126 -4.97 7.46 -17.74
N LEU A 127 -3.86 7.42 -18.48
CA LEU A 127 -3.54 6.30 -19.38
C LEU A 127 -3.26 5.00 -18.62
N ALA A 128 -2.71 5.08 -17.41
CA ALA A 128 -2.56 3.94 -16.52
C ALA A 128 -3.89 3.48 -15.88
N GLY A 129 -4.99 4.20 -16.11
CA GLY A 129 -6.29 3.95 -15.48
C GLY A 129 -6.30 4.18 -13.97
N GLY A 130 -5.43 5.05 -13.46
CA GLY A 130 -5.34 5.36 -12.02
C GLY A 130 -6.05 6.66 -11.63
N PRO A 131 -5.99 7.01 -10.33
CA PRO A 131 -6.57 8.24 -9.81
C PRO A 131 -5.94 9.47 -10.47
N THR A 132 -6.75 10.51 -10.62
CA THR A 132 -6.34 11.78 -11.22
C THR A 132 -6.40 12.97 -10.27
N ALA A 133 -7.02 12.80 -9.11
CA ALA A 133 -7.05 13.82 -8.07
C ALA A 133 -5.66 13.95 -7.43
N PRO A 134 -5.09 15.16 -7.29
CA PRO A 134 -3.82 15.36 -6.62
C PRO A 134 -3.84 14.81 -5.19
N PHE A 135 -2.78 14.12 -4.80
CA PHE A 135 -2.62 13.66 -3.41
C PHE A 135 -2.09 14.78 -2.54
N GLU A 136 -2.82 15.11 -1.47
CA GLU A 136 -2.46 16.15 -0.52
C GLU A 136 -1.97 15.56 0.81
N VAL A 137 -0.88 16.12 1.34
CA VAL A 137 -0.36 15.77 2.67
C VAL A 137 0.04 17.05 3.40
N LYS A 138 0.05 16.99 4.74
CA LYS A 138 0.49 18.11 5.60
C LYS A 138 1.99 18.46 5.48
N GLY A 139 2.71 17.89 4.51
CA GLY A 139 4.15 18.06 4.29
C GLY A 139 4.50 18.27 2.82
N ARG A 140 5.79 18.54 2.54
CA ARG A 140 6.26 18.75 1.17
C ARG A 140 6.48 17.41 0.47
N LEU A 141 5.72 17.16 -0.59
CA LEU A 141 6.00 16.07 -1.53
C LEU A 141 7.24 16.36 -2.37
N SER A 142 7.92 15.31 -2.80
CA SER A 142 9.09 15.44 -3.68
C SER A 142 8.70 16.05 -5.02
N SER A 143 9.53 16.96 -5.53
CA SER A 143 9.35 17.54 -6.86
C SER A 143 9.74 16.60 -8.00
N LEU A 144 10.36 15.45 -7.71
CA LEU A 144 10.77 14.45 -8.71
C LEU A 144 9.61 13.55 -9.17
N CYS A 145 8.50 13.54 -8.42
CA CYS A 145 7.32 12.74 -8.71
C CYS A 145 6.05 13.61 -8.70
N SER A 146 4.98 13.05 -9.22
CA SER A 146 3.62 13.54 -9.04
C SER A 146 2.80 12.45 -8.36
N PHE A 147 1.94 12.84 -7.43
CA PHE A 147 1.18 11.92 -6.60
C PHE A 147 -0.30 12.18 -6.83
N PHE A 148 -1.04 11.12 -7.11
CA PHE A 148 -2.48 11.15 -7.31
C PHE A 148 -3.11 10.08 -6.44
N ALA A 149 -4.25 10.37 -5.81
CA ALA A 149 -4.91 9.42 -4.95
C ALA A 149 -6.42 9.59 -4.96
N ASP A 150 -7.11 8.52 -4.63
CA ASP A 150 -8.50 8.50 -4.17
C ASP A 150 -8.55 7.74 -2.82
N ASP A 151 -9.72 7.26 -2.44
CA ASP A 151 -9.91 6.51 -1.19
C ASP A 151 -9.21 5.14 -1.21
N ASP A 152 -8.98 4.58 -2.40
CA ASP A 152 -8.59 3.19 -2.61
C ASP A 152 -7.16 3.05 -3.14
N GLN A 153 -6.71 3.96 -3.99
CA GLN A 153 -5.45 3.86 -4.72
C GLN A 153 -4.56 5.10 -4.50
N LEU A 154 -3.26 4.85 -4.36
CA LEU A 154 -2.21 5.85 -4.53
C LEU A 154 -1.43 5.54 -5.81
N MET A 155 -1.32 6.53 -6.69
CA MET A 155 -0.48 6.48 -7.88
C MET A 155 0.67 7.48 -7.79
N VAL A 156 1.89 6.99 -7.99
CA VAL A 156 3.11 7.81 -8.04
C VAL A 156 3.68 7.80 -9.45
N VAL A 157 3.71 8.96 -10.10
CA VAL A 157 4.24 9.13 -11.45
C VAL A 157 5.62 9.79 -11.37
N ALA A 158 6.67 9.04 -11.72
CA ALA A 158 8.01 9.59 -11.85
C ALA A 158 8.07 10.55 -13.06
N LYS A 159 8.54 11.78 -12.83
CA LYS A 159 8.62 12.80 -13.90
C LYS A 159 9.63 12.39 -14.97
N ARG A 160 9.53 13.04 -16.13
CA ARG A 160 10.48 12.86 -17.23
C ARG A 160 11.86 13.37 -16.81
N HIS A 161 12.92 12.72 -17.31
CA HIS A 161 14.33 13.04 -17.03
C HIS A 161 14.82 12.78 -15.60
N VAL A 162 14.08 11.97 -14.82
CA VAL A 162 14.61 11.43 -13.57
C VAL A 162 15.71 10.39 -13.84
N ASP A 163 16.64 10.27 -12.90
CA ASP A 163 17.63 9.20 -12.91
C ASP A 163 17.11 7.94 -12.18
N GLN A 164 17.93 6.89 -12.12
CA GLN A 164 17.57 5.63 -11.44
C GLN A 164 17.28 5.84 -9.95
N ALA A 165 18.01 6.74 -9.28
CA ALA A 165 17.82 7.00 -7.86
C ALA A 165 16.43 7.59 -7.60
N ALA A 166 15.99 8.54 -8.42
CA ALA A 166 14.67 9.12 -8.34
C ALA A 166 13.53 8.13 -8.69
N ALA A 167 13.76 7.21 -9.64
CA ALA A 167 12.80 6.14 -9.93
C ALA A 167 12.65 5.15 -8.76
N ASP A 168 13.75 4.78 -8.10
CA ASP A 168 13.73 3.96 -6.89
C ASP A 168 13.05 4.68 -5.71
N LEU A 169 13.29 5.98 -5.58
CA LEU A 169 12.65 6.83 -4.57
C LEU A 169 11.13 6.95 -4.80
N ALA A 170 10.64 6.90 -6.04
CA ALA A 170 9.20 6.92 -6.32
C ALA A 170 8.47 5.74 -5.65
N LEU A 171 9.06 4.53 -5.72
CA LEU A 171 8.53 3.35 -5.04
C LEU A 171 8.61 3.51 -3.51
N SER A 172 9.74 4.01 -3.01
CA SER A 172 9.97 4.25 -1.57
C SER A 172 8.95 5.23 -0.98
N TRP A 173 8.74 6.36 -1.64
CA TRP A 173 7.76 7.36 -1.25
C TRP A 173 6.33 6.82 -1.37
N GLY A 174 6.01 6.12 -2.46
CA GLY A 174 4.71 5.49 -2.64
C GLY A 174 4.34 4.55 -1.49
N LEU A 175 5.26 3.67 -1.07
CA LEU A 175 5.02 2.79 0.07
C LEU A 175 4.77 3.56 1.37
N ALA A 176 5.48 4.66 1.60
CA ALA A 176 5.33 5.45 2.82
C ALA A 176 4.02 6.25 2.89
N TYR A 177 3.50 6.70 1.74
CA TYR A 177 2.30 7.51 1.68
C TYR A 177 1.01 6.70 1.45
N ARG A 178 1.09 5.45 0.98
CA ARG A 178 -0.11 4.69 0.61
C ARG A 178 -1.07 4.41 1.77
N GLY A 179 -0.54 4.21 2.99
CA GLY A 179 -1.35 3.70 4.11
C GLY A 179 -1.93 2.33 3.79
N ASP A 180 -3.26 2.22 3.77
CA ASP A 180 -3.98 1.00 3.41
C ASP A 180 -4.40 0.96 1.92
N ARG A 181 -4.09 2.01 1.13
CA ARG A 181 -4.38 2.06 -0.31
C ARG A 181 -3.52 1.08 -1.11
N GLN A 182 -4.03 0.63 -2.26
CA GLN A 182 -3.22 -0.01 -3.28
C GLN A 182 -2.20 0.99 -3.84
N LEU A 183 -0.99 0.49 -4.15
CA LEU A 183 0.07 1.33 -4.71
C LEU A 183 0.32 0.98 -6.18
N SER A 184 0.28 2.01 -7.01
CA SER A 184 0.75 1.96 -8.39
C SER A 184 1.88 2.95 -8.61
N VAL A 185 2.92 2.54 -9.34
CA VAL A 185 4.03 3.41 -9.74
C VAL A 185 4.13 3.46 -11.26
N VAL A 186 4.26 4.65 -11.82
CA VAL A 186 4.42 4.87 -13.27
C VAL A 186 5.84 5.39 -13.50
N LEU A 187 6.69 4.55 -14.10
CA LEU A 187 8.13 4.75 -14.22
C LEU A 187 8.58 4.80 -15.69
N PRO A 188 9.65 5.53 -16.05
CA PRO A 188 10.25 5.38 -17.37
C PRO A 188 10.66 3.91 -17.63
N LYS A 189 10.36 3.37 -18.82
CA LYS A 189 10.63 1.96 -19.14
C LYS A 189 12.08 1.53 -18.87
N SER A 190 13.05 2.40 -19.14
CA SER A 190 14.48 2.14 -18.91
C SER A 190 14.89 2.09 -17.43
N LEU A 191 14.05 2.55 -16.50
CA LEU A 191 14.36 2.66 -15.06
C LEU A 191 13.48 1.74 -14.19
N ALA A 192 12.52 1.03 -14.78
CA ALA A 192 11.52 0.26 -14.05
C ALA A 192 12.01 -1.10 -13.54
N VAL A 193 13.12 -1.62 -14.08
CA VAL A 193 13.62 -2.98 -13.81
C VAL A 193 13.79 -3.26 -12.31
N PRO A 194 14.43 -2.40 -11.49
CA PRO A 194 14.57 -2.66 -10.07
C PRO A 194 13.20 -2.75 -9.36
N SER A 195 12.25 -1.87 -9.70
CA SER A 195 10.90 -1.90 -9.11
C SER A 195 10.11 -3.14 -9.52
N LEU A 196 10.23 -3.59 -10.77
CA LEU A 196 9.63 -4.84 -11.27
C LEU A 196 10.19 -6.06 -10.53
N LEU A 197 11.50 -6.09 -10.27
CA LEU A 197 12.15 -7.17 -9.54
C LEU A 197 11.76 -7.20 -8.05
N ARG A 198 11.51 -6.04 -7.44
CA ARG A 198 11.10 -5.94 -6.02
C ARG A 198 9.61 -6.20 -5.80
N SER A 199 8.74 -5.83 -6.75
CA SER A 199 7.27 -5.90 -6.60
C SER A 199 6.72 -7.25 -6.07
N PRO A 200 7.19 -8.43 -6.54
CA PRO A 200 6.69 -9.74 -6.06
C PRO A 200 7.01 -10.05 -4.59
N TRP A 201 7.84 -9.19 -3.97
CA TRP A 201 8.29 -9.28 -2.57
C TRP A 201 7.68 -8.18 -1.71
N LEU A 202 6.72 -7.42 -2.26
CA LEU A 202 5.97 -6.39 -1.55
C LEU A 202 4.51 -6.82 -1.39
N VAL A 203 3.92 -6.55 -0.22
CA VAL A 203 2.54 -6.91 0.14
C VAL A 203 1.81 -5.65 0.65
N PRO A 204 0.64 -5.28 0.08
CA PRO A 204 0.10 -5.83 -1.16
C PRO A 204 1.07 -5.56 -2.32
N THR A 205 0.97 -6.39 -3.35
CA THR A 205 1.80 -6.30 -4.55
C THR A 205 1.70 -4.90 -5.15
N VAL A 206 2.83 -4.30 -5.49
CA VAL A 206 2.86 -2.98 -6.12
C VAL A 206 2.71 -3.13 -7.62
N ARG A 207 1.72 -2.45 -8.21
CA ARG A 207 1.56 -2.41 -9.67
C ARG A 207 2.59 -1.46 -10.26
N VAL A 208 3.34 -1.93 -11.26
CA VAL A 208 4.38 -1.15 -11.92
C VAL A 208 3.98 -0.92 -13.36
N PHE A 209 3.72 0.32 -13.70
CA PHE A 209 3.51 0.78 -15.06
C PHE A 209 4.81 1.37 -15.59
N THR A 210 5.03 1.17 -16.88
CA THR A 210 6.15 1.75 -17.61
C THR A 210 5.64 2.70 -18.68
N TYR A 211 6.41 3.74 -18.97
CA TYR A 211 6.08 4.62 -20.09
C TYR A 211 7.27 4.89 -21.00
N VAL A 212 6.95 5.09 -22.28
CA VAL A 212 7.82 5.65 -23.32
C VAL A 212 6.98 6.70 -24.05
N ASN A 213 7.43 7.95 -24.01
CA ASN A 213 6.65 9.09 -24.53
C ASN A 213 5.27 9.18 -23.85
N ASP A 214 4.20 9.01 -24.61
CA ASP A 214 2.78 9.03 -24.22
C ASP A 214 2.16 7.64 -24.18
N HIS A 215 2.94 6.58 -24.37
CA HIS A 215 2.48 5.21 -24.26
C HIS A 215 2.76 4.67 -22.84
N VAL A 216 1.73 4.09 -22.22
CA VAL A 216 1.81 3.44 -20.90
C VAL A 216 1.51 1.96 -21.06
N ASP A 217 2.40 1.14 -20.52
CA ASP A 217 2.29 -0.33 -20.47
C ASP A 217 2.33 -0.78 -19.00
N GLU A 218 1.59 -1.82 -18.64
CA GLU A 218 1.85 -2.59 -17.42
C GLU A 218 2.58 -3.89 -17.81
N PRO A 219 3.90 -4.00 -17.59
CA PRO A 219 4.61 -5.25 -17.83
C PRO A 219 4.00 -6.38 -17.01
N ALA A 220 4.06 -7.62 -17.53
CA ALA A 220 3.63 -8.79 -16.78
C ALA A 220 4.36 -8.85 -15.42
N PRO A 221 3.65 -8.97 -14.28
CA PRO A 221 4.27 -9.04 -12.96
C PRO A 221 5.21 -10.23 -12.86
N LEU A 222 6.44 -10.06 -12.40
CA LEU A 222 7.35 -11.19 -12.29
C LEU A 222 6.87 -12.18 -11.23
N THR A 223 7.08 -13.49 -11.44
CA THR A 223 6.98 -14.43 -10.32
C THR A 223 8.15 -14.22 -9.35
N GLN A 224 8.04 -14.73 -8.12
CA GLN A 224 9.17 -14.72 -7.17
C GLN A 224 10.41 -15.43 -7.75
N ALA A 225 10.23 -16.52 -8.49
CA ALA A 225 11.32 -17.24 -9.14
C ALA A 225 11.99 -16.42 -10.26
N GLU A 226 11.19 -15.73 -11.10
CA GLU A 226 11.69 -14.84 -12.15
C GLU A 226 12.43 -13.64 -11.56
N SER A 227 11.89 -13.07 -10.48
CA SER A 227 12.55 -12.01 -9.72
C SER A 227 13.93 -12.46 -9.21
N ILE A 228 14.02 -13.63 -8.56
CA ILE A 228 15.31 -14.19 -8.11
C ILE A 228 16.25 -14.42 -9.30
N ALA A 229 15.75 -14.97 -10.40
CA ALA A 229 16.56 -15.20 -11.60
C ALA A 229 17.18 -13.91 -12.15
N GLY A 230 16.49 -12.78 -12.00
CA GLY A 230 16.99 -11.44 -12.34
C GLY A 230 18.25 -11.00 -11.58
N TYR A 231 18.59 -11.63 -10.45
CA TYR A 231 19.80 -11.33 -9.65
C TYR A 231 20.93 -12.36 -9.80
N ARG A 232 20.86 -13.27 -10.78
CA ARG A 232 21.88 -14.34 -10.99
C ARG A 232 23.26 -13.84 -11.42
N HIS A 233 23.46 -12.54 -11.60
CA HIS A 233 24.77 -12.00 -11.92
C HIS A 233 25.72 -12.18 -10.72
N TRP A 234 26.52 -13.24 -10.78
CA TRP A 234 27.59 -13.50 -9.82
C TRP A 234 28.74 -12.53 -10.07
N VAL A 235 29.12 -11.81 -9.02
CA VAL A 235 30.26 -10.90 -9.04
C VAL A 235 31.30 -11.46 -8.10
N GLN A 236 32.31 -12.11 -8.67
CA GLN A 236 33.53 -12.43 -7.96
C GLN A 236 34.66 -12.39 -8.98
N ASP A 237 35.32 -11.24 -9.10
CA ASP A 237 36.61 -11.26 -9.77
C ASP A 237 37.65 -11.77 -8.77
N ALA A 238 38.75 -12.34 -9.28
CA ALA A 238 39.87 -12.71 -8.45
C ALA A 238 40.42 -11.46 -7.76
N PRO A 239 40.68 -11.49 -6.44
CA PRO A 239 41.32 -10.37 -5.76
C PRO A 239 42.66 -10.05 -6.43
N ALA A 240 42.99 -8.76 -6.51
CA ALA A 240 44.27 -8.33 -7.01
C ALA A 240 45.38 -8.99 -6.18
N LYS A 241 46.38 -9.56 -6.85
CA LYS A 241 47.57 -10.11 -6.20
C LYS A 241 48.77 -9.24 -6.56
N LEU A 242 49.60 -8.90 -5.58
CA LEU A 242 50.90 -8.25 -5.85
C LEU A 242 51.84 -9.19 -6.63
N GLY A 243 51.71 -10.51 -6.41
CA GLY A 243 52.63 -11.50 -6.99
C GLY A 243 54.08 -11.18 -6.60
N ASP A 244 55.00 -11.31 -7.56
CA ASP A 244 56.42 -11.00 -7.36
C ASP A 244 56.66 -9.54 -6.93
N LYS A 245 55.74 -8.62 -7.26
CA LYS A 245 55.85 -7.20 -6.86
C LYS A 245 55.68 -7.00 -5.36
N ALA A 246 55.21 -8.00 -4.61
CA ALA A 246 55.23 -7.96 -3.14
C ALA A 246 56.67 -7.80 -2.61
N THR A 247 57.65 -8.42 -3.28
CA THR A 247 59.06 -8.31 -2.90
C THR A 247 59.62 -6.90 -3.05
N TRP A 248 59.02 -6.07 -3.92
CA TRP A 248 59.44 -4.68 -4.13
C TRP A 248 59.19 -3.80 -2.91
N LEU A 249 58.31 -4.23 -2.00
CA LEU A 249 57.85 -3.51 -0.82
C LEU A 249 57.91 -4.39 0.44
N ALA A 250 58.72 -5.47 0.45
CA ALA A 250 58.72 -6.44 1.53
C ALA A 250 58.85 -5.81 2.94
N PRO A 251 59.75 -4.83 3.19
CA PRO A 251 59.85 -4.23 4.53
C PRO A 251 58.61 -3.41 4.93
N LEU A 252 57.93 -2.77 3.96
CA LEU A 252 56.66 -2.08 4.22
C LEU A 252 55.55 -3.09 4.57
N LEU A 253 55.47 -4.20 3.82
CA LEU A 253 54.48 -5.26 4.06
C LEU A 253 54.68 -5.96 5.40
N GLU A 254 55.93 -6.20 5.80
CA GLU A 254 56.29 -6.72 7.12
C GLU A 254 55.89 -5.74 8.23
N TRP A 255 56.23 -4.45 8.08
CA TRP A 255 55.84 -3.42 9.04
C TRP A 255 54.32 -3.31 9.20
N LEU A 256 53.53 -3.39 8.12
CA LEU A 256 52.07 -3.31 8.19
C LEU A 256 51.46 -4.39 9.10
N GLN A 257 52.07 -5.57 9.18
CA GLN A 257 51.61 -6.67 10.06
C GLN A 257 51.80 -6.33 11.55
N THR A 258 52.62 -5.34 11.87
CA THR A 258 52.90 -4.91 13.25
C THR A 258 51.98 -3.79 13.74
N VAL A 259 51.21 -3.16 12.85
CA VAL A 259 50.38 -2.00 13.20
C VAL A 259 49.03 -2.48 13.77
N PRO A 260 48.69 -2.17 15.04
CA PRO A 260 47.43 -2.58 15.63
C PRO A 260 46.22 -2.01 14.88
N GLY A 261 45.19 -2.84 14.66
CA GLY A 261 43.95 -2.42 13.99
C GLY A 261 44.07 -2.18 12.49
N MET A 262 45.18 -2.61 11.87
CA MET A 262 45.40 -2.55 10.43
C MET A 262 44.80 -3.78 9.73
N ASP A 263 43.82 -3.57 8.86
CA ASP A 263 43.17 -4.62 8.08
C ASP A 263 43.50 -4.47 6.59
N ALA A 264 43.91 -5.57 5.95
CA ALA A 264 44.05 -5.62 4.50
C ALA A 264 42.69 -5.88 3.82
N VAL A 265 42.38 -5.09 2.80
CA VAL A 265 41.18 -5.21 1.96
C VAL A 265 41.62 -5.46 0.53
N GLU A 266 41.29 -6.63 0.01
CA GLU A 266 41.61 -7.02 -1.36
C GLU A 266 40.42 -6.73 -2.29
N ARG A 267 40.66 -5.97 -3.35
CA ARG A 267 39.70 -5.67 -4.43
C ARG A 267 40.25 -6.17 -5.76
N ASN A 268 39.39 -6.24 -6.77
CA ASN A 268 39.71 -6.81 -8.08
C ASN A 268 40.87 -6.07 -8.78
N SER A 269 41.02 -4.77 -8.51
CA SER A 269 42.04 -3.91 -9.13
C SER A 269 43.13 -3.42 -8.17
N TYR A 270 42.97 -3.60 -6.86
CA TYR A 270 43.94 -3.11 -5.88
C TYR A 270 43.86 -3.85 -4.54
N ILE A 271 44.93 -3.74 -3.75
CA ILE A 271 44.96 -4.12 -2.33
C ILE A 271 45.09 -2.84 -1.52
N ALA A 272 44.32 -2.69 -0.45
CA ALA A 272 44.37 -1.55 0.44
C ALA A 272 44.53 -1.98 1.89
N TRP A 273 45.06 -1.10 2.73
CA TRP A 273 45.12 -1.29 4.16
C TRP A 273 44.35 -0.17 4.86
N HIS A 274 43.54 -0.58 5.82
CA HIS A 274 42.62 0.28 6.54
C HIS A 274 42.92 0.24 8.04
N VAL A 275 42.79 1.38 8.71
CA VAL A 275 42.79 1.46 10.17
C VAL A 275 41.43 1.99 10.62
N TYR A 276 40.71 1.22 11.43
CA TYR A 276 39.34 1.55 11.86
C TYR A 276 38.43 2.05 10.71
N GLY A 277 38.43 1.31 9.60
CA GLY A 277 37.65 1.61 8.39
C GLY A 277 38.24 2.65 7.44
N ARG A 278 39.24 3.43 7.86
CA ARG A 278 39.88 4.44 7.00
C ARG A 278 40.99 3.83 6.16
N GLN A 279 40.92 3.98 4.83
CA GLN A 279 42.02 3.61 3.94
C GLN A 279 43.25 4.50 4.19
N VAL A 280 44.37 3.90 4.59
CA VAL A 280 45.65 4.59 4.85
C VAL A 280 46.76 4.21 3.88
N LEU A 281 46.57 3.12 3.13
CA LEU A 281 47.49 2.67 2.09
C LEU A 281 46.70 1.95 0.99
N LYS A 282 47.08 2.14 -0.27
CA LYS A 282 46.51 1.46 -1.43
C LYS A 282 47.59 1.11 -2.43
N MET A 283 47.54 -0.10 -2.98
CA MET A 283 48.46 -0.64 -3.96
C MET A 283 47.68 -1.21 -5.15
N THR A 284 47.89 -0.66 -6.34
CA THR A 284 47.23 -1.05 -7.58
C THR A 284 48.26 -1.73 -8.50
N PRO A 285 48.24 -3.07 -8.63
CA PRO A 285 49.17 -3.78 -9.50
C PRO A 285 48.82 -3.56 -10.97
N GLY A 286 49.81 -3.17 -11.78
CA GLY A 286 49.75 -3.16 -13.23
C GLY A 286 50.66 -4.25 -13.83
N LYS A 287 50.65 -4.39 -15.16
CA LYS A 287 51.45 -5.40 -15.88
C LYS A 287 52.94 -5.33 -15.48
N ASN A 288 53.54 -4.15 -15.63
CA ASN A 288 54.97 -3.90 -15.35
C ASN A 288 55.21 -2.82 -14.28
N GLN A 289 54.17 -2.45 -13.53
CA GLN A 289 54.27 -1.37 -12.55
C GLN A 289 53.41 -1.66 -11.32
N LEU A 290 53.68 -0.95 -10.23
CA LEU A 290 52.89 -0.94 -9.01
C LEU A 290 52.61 0.50 -8.61
N THR A 291 51.34 0.91 -8.62
CA THR A 291 50.97 2.24 -8.11
C THR A 291 50.67 2.15 -6.62
N VAL A 292 51.32 2.97 -5.82
CA VAL A 292 51.19 3.01 -4.35
C VAL A 292 50.69 4.39 -3.94
N VAL A 293 49.66 4.42 -3.09
CA VAL A 293 49.11 5.62 -2.46
C VAL A 293 49.18 5.43 -0.95
N ALA A 294 50.03 6.19 -0.26
CA ALA A 294 50.20 6.14 1.19
C ALA A 294 49.71 7.44 1.87
N GLY A 295 48.97 7.30 2.96
CA GLY A 295 48.18 8.37 3.59
C GLY A 295 46.72 8.36 3.14
N VAL A 296 45.92 9.32 3.63
CA VAL A 296 44.49 9.44 3.28
C VAL A 296 44.33 9.98 1.86
N ASP A 297 43.78 9.16 0.96
CA ASP A 297 43.52 9.53 -0.44
C ASP A 297 42.24 10.38 -0.56
N ALA A 298 42.35 11.67 -0.19
CA ALA A 298 41.29 12.66 -0.34
C ALA A 298 41.43 13.47 -1.64
N GLN A 299 40.32 14.07 -2.11
CA GLN A 299 40.34 14.95 -3.29
C GLN A 299 41.16 16.24 -3.06
N SER A 300 41.32 16.65 -1.81
CA SER A 300 42.12 17.80 -1.36
C SER A 300 43.12 17.38 -0.28
N GLU A 301 43.94 18.32 0.21
CA GLU A 301 44.73 18.10 1.43
C GLU A 301 43.82 17.68 2.59
N PHE A 302 44.21 16.63 3.31
CA PHE A 302 43.51 16.13 4.48
C PHE A 302 44.29 16.58 5.73
N HIS A 303 43.71 17.49 6.51
CA HIS A 303 44.39 18.18 7.63
C HIS A 303 45.77 18.78 7.23
N GLY A 304 45.84 19.41 6.05
CA GLY A 304 47.08 20.03 5.52
C GLY A 304 48.13 19.02 5.02
N LYS A 305 47.78 17.74 4.87
CA LYS A 305 48.68 16.68 4.43
C LYS A 305 48.21 16.12 3.07
N LYS A 306 49.15 15.91 2.14
CA LYS A 306 48.88 15.22 0.86
C LYS A 306 49.28 13.74 0.96
N PRO A 307 48.48 12.82 0.38
CA PRO A 307 48.91 11.44 0.24
C PRO A 307 50.13 11.34 -0.69
N ILE A 308 51.03 10.43 -0.40
CA ILE A 308 52.15 10.09 -1.28
C ILE A 308 51.63 9.17 -2.37
N LYS A 309 51.69 9.61 -3.64
CA LYS A 309 51.33 8.80 -4.82
C LYS A 309 52.59 8.49 -5.62
N LEU A 310 52.91 7.21 -5.78
CA LEU A 310 54.10 6.73 -6.48
C LEU A 310 53.73 5.62 -7.47
N THR A 311 54.47 5.54 -8.57
CA THR A 311 54.43 4.40 -9.48
C THR A 311 55.82 3.77 -9.52
N LEU A 312 55.90 2.51 -9.08
CA LEU A 312 57.13 1.73 -9.06
C LEU A 312 57.19 0.84 -10.30
N THR A 313 58.36 0.75 -10.92
CA THR A 313 58.66 -0.19 -12.02
C THR A 313 59.69 -1.24 -11.62
N GLY A 314 60.04 -1.30 -10.34
CA GLY A 314 61.00 -2.23 -9.73
C GLY A 314 61.01 -2.07 -8.19
N PRO A 315 61.94 -2.74 -7.48
CA PRO A 315 62.07 -2.64 -6.03
C PRO A 315 62.20 -1.21 -5.53
N ALA A 316 61.48 -0.86 -4.46
CA ALA A 316 61.60 0.45 -3.83
C ALA A 316 62.91 0.54 -3.03
N SER A 317 63.55 1.72 -3.04
CA SER A 317 64.70 1.98 -2.15
C SER A 317 64.26 2.17 -0.71
N ASP A 318 65.17 1.98 0.24
CA ASP A 318 64.91 2.17 1.68
C ASP A 318 64.32 3.54 1.99
N HIS A 319 64.80 4.59 1.31
CA HIS A 319 64.25 5.94 1.46
C HIS A 319 62.78 6.03 1.03
N VAL A 320 62.39 5.36 -0.05
CA VAL A 320 61.00 5.33 -0.51
C VAL A 320 60.13 4.53 0.47
N ILE A 321 60.63 3.39 0.95
CA ILE A 321 59.95 2.58 1.97
C ILE A 321 59.68 3.39 3.24
N LEU A 322 60.69 4.07 3.78
CA LEU A 322 60.56 4.89 4.98
C LEU A 322 59.54 6.03 4.80
N ARG A 323 59.50 6.65 3.61
CA ARG A 323 58.50 7.67 3.30
C ARG A 323 57.07 7.12 3.27
N LEU A 324 56.87 5.94 2.67
CA LEU A 324 55.57 5.27 2.63
C LEU A 324 55.11 4.84 4.04
N ILE A 325 56.02 4.31 4.86
CA ILE A 325 55.77 3.99 6.26
C ILE A 325 55.35 5.25 7.02
N ALA A 326 56.11 6.35 6.94
CA ALA A 326 55.81 7.58 7.66
C ALA A 326 54.43 8.16 7.32
N ALA A 327 54.07 8.20 6.03
CA ALA A 327 52.76 8.69 5.60
C ALA A 327 51.61 7.79 6.06
N THR A 328 51.80 6.47 6.01
CA THR A 328 50.79 5.49 6.45
C THR A 328 50.62 5.51 7.96
N ALA A 329 51.73 5.56 8.71
CA ALA A 329 51.75 5.61 10.17
C ALA A 329 51.07 6.88 10.71
N LEU A 330 51.34 8.03 10.09
CA LEU A 330 50.72 9.29 10.48
C LEU A 330 49.20 9.26 10.26
N ALA A 331 48.73 8.74 9.12
CA ALA A 331 47.29 8.59 8.86
C ALA A 331 46.63 7.59 9.83
N ALA A 332 47.32 6.51 10.19
CA ALA A 332 46.86 5.54 11.18
C ALA A 332 46.78 6.13 12.59
N ALA A 333 47.75 6.97 12.98
CA ALA A 333 47.76 7.69 14.25
C ALA A 333 46.62 8.71 14.33
N ASP A 334 46.48 9.57 13.30
CA ASP A 334 45.39 10.57 13.22
C ASP A 334 44.01 9.88 13.37
N ARG A 335 43.83 8.68 12.80
CA ARG A 335 42.59 7.91 12.94
C ARG A 335 42.40 7.33 14.34
N SER A 336 43.45 6.74 14.91
CA SER A 336 43.41 6.11 16.24
C SER A 336 43.16 7.13 17.35
N GLU A 337 43.77 8.31 17.25
CA GLU A 337 43.64 9.42 18.20
C GLU A 337 42.34 10.23 18.03
N GLY A 338 41.54 9.92 17.00
CA GLY A 338 40.27 10.59 16.73
C GLY A 338 40.39 11.96 16.07
N VAL A 339 41.60 12.36 15.64
CA VAL A 339 41.82 13.55 14.80
C VAL A 339 41.06 13.40 13.48
N ASP A 340 41.07 12.20 12.90
CA ASP A 340 40.21 11.83 11.77
C ASP A 340 38.93 11.13 12.25
N ASN A 341 37.87 11.91 12.35
CA ASN A 341 36.52 11.46 12.71
C ASN A 341 35.58 11.28 11.50
N THR A 342 36.09 11.36 10.28
CA THR A 342 35.27 11.19 9.07
C THR A 342 35.02 9.71 8.77
N HIS A 343 34.15 9.39 7.79
CA HIS A 343 33.78 8.01 7.44
C HIS A 343 33.32 7.20 8.66
N VAL A 344 32.42 7.78 9.47
CA VAL A 344 31.93 7.18 10.72
C VAL A 344 31.27 5.82 10.48
N GLU A 345 30.59 5.63 9.34
CA GLU A 345 29.94 4.36 9.00
C GLU A 345 30.98 3.23 8.84
N HIS A 346 32.06 3.48 8.11
CA HIS A 346 33.18 2.53 8.02
C HIS A 346 33.90 2.33 9.36
N ARG A 347 33.91 3.34 10.26
CA ARG A 347 34.39 3.18 11.64
C ARG A 347 33.53 2.17 12.38
N LEU A 348 32.22 2.40 12.39
CA LEU A 348 31.24 1.51 13.02
C LEU A 348 31.43 0.09 12.50
N GLN A 349 31.49 -0.09 11.18
CA GLN A 349 31.73 -1.39 10.55
C GLN A 349 33.01 -2.08 11.06
N SER A 350 34.10 -1.34 11.28
CA SER A 350 35.35 -1.91 11.81
C SER A 350 35.31 -2.26 13.30
N LEU A 351 34.39 -1.66 14.06
CA LEU A 351 34.27 -1.85 15.51
C LEU A 351 33.24 -2.91 15.90
N LEU A 352 32.24 -3.15 15.05
CA LEU A 352 31.26 -4.20 15.27
C LEU A 352 31.92 -5.58 15.29
N ARG A 353 31.39 -6.51 16.10
CA ARG A 353 31.83 -7.90 16.13
C ARG A 353 30.66 -8.84 15.81
N PRO A 354 30.90 -10.00 15.14
CA PRO A 354 29.83 -10.94 14.80
C PRO A 354 28.98 -11.36 16.00
N ALA A 355 29.65 -11.62 17.13
CA ALA A 355 29.01 -12.07 18.37
C ALA A 355 27.98 -11.06 18.91
N ASP A 356 28.22 -9.75 18.73
CA ASP A 356 27.30 -8.70 19.20
C ASP A 356 25.95 -8.75 18.47
N LEU A 357 25.90 -9.36 17.27
CA LEU A 357 24.70 -9.57 16.48
C LEU A 357 24.14 -11.01 16.61
N GLY A 358 24.75 -11.87 17.43
CA GLY A 358 24.44 -13.30 17.49
C GLY A 358 24.88 -14.06 16.24
N LEU A 359 25.94 -13.60 15.58
CA LEU A 359 26.53 -14.21 14.39
C LEU A 359 27.83 -14.95 14.75
N HIS A 360 28.14 -16.00 14.00
CA HIS A 360 29.34 -16.82 14.24
C HIS A 360 30.57 -16.22 13.55
N HIS A 361 30.46 -15.91 12.25
CA HIS A 361 31.50 -15.19 11.50
C HIS A 361 30.88 -14.46 10.31
N TRP A 362 31.63 -13.53 9.72
CA TRP A 362 31.21 -12.76 8.55
C TRP A 362 32.35 -12.43 7.59
N LYS A 363 31.96 -11.95 6.42
CA LYS A 363 32.83 -11.30 5.44
C LYS A 363 32.36 -9.86 5.27
N ARG A 364 33.25 -8.90 5.50
CA ARG A 364 32.98 -7.47 5.35
C ARG A 364 33.08 -7.06 3.88
N GLU A 365 32.26 -6.09 3.47
CA GLU A 365 32.24 -5.49 2.14
C GLU A 365 32.22 -6.55 1.02
N PHE A 366 31.30 -7.51 1.15
CA PHE A 366 31.21 -8.66 0.26
C PHE A 366 30.64 -8.23 -1.11
N PRO A 367 31.31 -8.54 -2.23
CA PRO A 367 30.87 -8.11 -3.55
C PRO A 367 29.51 -8.72 -3.89
N ALA A 368 28.60 -7.88 -4.39
CA ALA A 368 27.27 -8.26 -4.83
C ALA A 368 26.83 -7.41 -6.02
N TRP A 369 25.72 -7.78 -6.65
CA TRP A 369 25.15 -7.00 -7.76
C TRP A 369 23.75 -6.51 -7.43
N ARG A 370 23.43 -5.29 -7.89
CA ARG A 370 22.09 -4.70 -7.80
C ARG A 370 21.63 -4.26 -9.19
N PRO A 371 20.34 -4.46 -9.55
CA PRO A 371 19.78 -4.06 -10.83
C PRO A 371 19.93 -2.57 -11.17
N ALA A 372 20.01 -1.71 -10.15
CA ALA A 372 20.19 -0.27 -10.32
C ALA A 372 21.64 0.17 -10.60
N SER A 373 22.64 -0.73 -10.45
CA SER A 373 24.06 -0.38 -10.60
C SER A 373 24.72 -1.03 -11.81
N LYS A 374 25.42 -0.22 -12.61
CA LYS A 374 26.27 -0.71 -13.73
C LYS A 374 27.53 -1.43 -13.25
N GLN A 375 27.90 -1.28 -11.98
CA GLN A 375 29.08 -1.86 -11.35
C GLN A 375 28.67 -2.74 -10.16
N SER A 376 29.61 -3.56 -9.70
CA SER A 376 29.50 -4.31 -8.45
C SER A 376 29.22 -3.36 -7.27
N ALA A 377 28.22 -3.71 -6.47
CA ALA A 377 27.97 -3.10 -5.17
C ALA A 377 28.55 -4.00 -4.06
N PHE A 378 28.39 -3.61 -2.79
CA PHE A 378 28.90 -4.37 -1.66
C PHE A 378 27.84 -4.48 -0.57
N ILE A 379 27.65 -5.71 -0.09
CA ILE A 379 26.97 -6.01 1.17
C ILE A 379 27.92 -5.62 2.29
N ASP A 380 27.46 -4.84 3.28
CA ASP A 380 28.36 -4.39 4.36
C ASP A 380 28.94 -5.56 5.14
N PHE A 381 28.10 -6.53 5.54
CA PHE A 381 28.56 -7.85 5.96
C PHE A 381 27.68 -8.98 5.46
N LEU A 382 28.32 -10.01 4.92
CA LEU A 382 27.69 -11.28 4.64
C LEU A 382 28.12 -12.31 5.69
N ALA A 383 27.18 -12.86 6.44
CA ALA A 383 27.45 -13.59 7.67
C ALA A 383 26.69 -14.91 7.78
N VAL A 384 27.07 -15.73 8.77
CA VAL A 384 26.31 -16.90 9.21
C VAL A 384 26.03 -16.84 10.71
N ASP A 385 24.83 -17.24 11.12
CA ASP A 385 24.47 -17.38 12.53
C ASP A 385 24.94 -18.71 13.13
N GLY A 386 24.68 -18.92 14.44
CA GLY A 386 25.03 -20.16 15.14
C GLY A 386 24.33 -21.42 14.61
N HIS A 387 23.30 -21.29 13.77
CA HIS A 387 22.64 -22.40 13.08
C HIS A 387 23.12 -22.56 11.63
N GLY A 388 24.12 -21.76 11.20
CA GLY A 388 24.63 -21.75 9.84
C GLY A 388 23.75 -20.99 8.85
N ARG A 389 22.69 -20.31 9.28
CA ARG A 389 21.81 -19.56 8.37
C ARG A 389 22.51 -18.27 7.92
N VAL A 390 22.42 -18.00 6.62
CA VAL A 390 22.97 -16.79 5.99
C VAL A 390 22.28 -15.53 6.51
N ASN A 391 23.06 -14.50 6.80
CA ASN A 391 22.61 -13.17 7.21
C ASN A 391 23.22 -12.10 6.31
N VAL A 392 22.36 -11.28 5.71
CA VAL A 392 22.72 -10.04 5.02
C VAL A 392 22.67 -8.93 6.07
N VAL A 393 23.79 -8.26 6.33
CA VAL A 393 23.88 -7.20 7.32
C VAL A 393 24.17 -5.90 6.59
N GLU A 394 23.26 -4.93 6.71
CA GLU A 394 23.47 -3.58 6.18
C GLU A 394 23.52 -2.56 7.31
N THR A 395 24.53 -1.70 7.26
CA THR A 395 24.79 -0.67 8.26
C THR A 395 24.34 0.70 7.76
N LYS A 396 23.81 1.53 8.66
CA LYS A 396 23.49 2.92 8.33
C LYS A 396 23.65 3.86 9.51
N ILE A 397 24.26 5.02 9.24
CA ILE A 397 24.26 6.13 10.19
C ILE A 397 23.25 7.21 9.78
N GLY A 398 22.23 7.37 10.61
CA GLY A 398 21.10 8.27 10.41
C GLY A 398 20.10 7.79 9.36
N PRO A 399 19.12 8.64 9.03
CA PRO A 399 18.03 8.26 8.15
C PRO A 399 18.50 8.06 6.70
N ASP A 400 18.19 6.89 6.14
CA ASP A 400 18.35 6.56 4.71
C ASP A 400 17.03 6.02 4.15
N THR A 401 16.55 6.66 3.09
CA THR A 401 15.27 6.34 2.44
C THR A 401 15.30 5.06 1.60
N MET A 402 16.49 4.50 1.34
CA MET A 402 16.72 3.32 0.50
C MET A 402 17.20 2.09 1.29
N LEU A 403 17.45 2.21 2.60
CA LEU A 403 18.00 1.13 3.45
C LEU A 403 17.29 -0.21 3.24
N VAL A 404 15.95 -0.22 3.27
CA VAL A 404 15.16 -1.46 3.17
C VAL A 404 15.29 -2.10 1.80
N PHE A 405 15.28 -1.30 0.74
CA PHE A 405 15.42 -1.82 -0.63
C PHE A 405 16.84 -2.30 -0.92
N GLN A 406 17.87 -1.69 -0.31
CA GLN A 406 19.23 -2.23 -0.39
C GLN A 406 19.31 -3.61 0.25
N GLY A 407 18.77 -3.77 1.47
CA GLY A 407 18.69 -5.08 2.12
C GLY A 407 17.87 -6.11 1.32
N LEU A 408 16.76 -5.69 0.72
CA LEU A 408 15.94 -6.55 -0.15
C LEU A 408 16.72 -7.01 -1.39
N ASP A 409 17.37 -6.08 -2.10
CA ASP A 409 18.16 -6.40 -3.30
C ASP A 409 19.27 -7.41 -2.98
N TYR A 410 19.96 -7.24 -1.86
CA TYR A 410 21.01 -8.17 -1.43
C TYR A 410 20.47 -9.51 -0.94
N TRP A 411 19.31 -9.52 -0.29
CA TRP A 411 18.62 -10.78 0.05
C TRP A 411 18.26 -11.57 -1.21
N LEU A 412 17.73 -10.91 -2.24
CA LEU A 412 17.40 -11.53 -3.53
C LEU A 412 18.66 -12.03 -4.24
N TRP A 413 19.73 -11.24 -4.24
CA TRP A 413 21.02 -11.64 -4.78
C TRP A 413 21.61 -12.87 -4.09
N CYS A 414 21.56 -12.92 -2.74
CA CYS A 414 22.01 -14.08 -1.97
C CYS A 414 21.22 -15.33 -2.32
N ARG A 415 19.90 -15.21 -2.55
CA ARG A 415 19.07 -16.34 -2.99
C ARG A 415 19.39 -16.78 -4.41
N ALA A 416 19.59 -15.84 -5.32
CA ALA A 416 19.94 -16.14 -6.71
C ALA A 416 21.28 -16.87 -6.83
N ASN A 417 22.17 -16.63 -5.86
CA ASN A 417 23.53 -17.16 -5.83
C ASN A 417 23.78 -18.08 -4.62
N ALA A 418 22.73 -18.76 -4.12
CA ALA A 418 22.76 -19.47 -2.84
C ALA A 418 23.92 -20.48 -2.72
N ALA A 419 24.23 -21.23 -3.77
CA ALA A 419 25.35 -22.19 -3.77
C ALA A 419 26.70 -21.50 -3.59
N ASN A 420 26.96 -20.42 -4.33
CA ASN A 420 28.21 -19.68 -4.23
C ASN A 420 28.34 -18.97 -2.88
N VAL A 421 27.24 -18.41 -2.36
CA VAL A 421 27.17 -17.80 -1.03
C VAL A 421 27.45 -18.84 0.06
N ALA A 422 26.84 -20.03 -0.04
CA ALA A 422 27.06 -21.13 0.91
C ALA A 422 28.53 -21.59 0.92
N THR A 423 29.16 -21.74 -0.26
CA THR A 423 30.60 -22.02 -0.37
C THR A 423 31.44 -20.89 0.22
N ALA A 424 31.11 -19.63 -0.08
CA ALA A 424 31.85 -18.49 0.42
C ALA A 424 31.80 -18.36 1.95
N LEU A 425 30.71 -18.76 2.59
CA LEU A 425 30.50 -18.71 4.04
C LEU A 425 30.72 -20.06 4.74
N GLN A 426 31.13 -21.09 3.99
CA GLN A 426 31.37 -22.44 4.52
C GLN A 426 30.17 -23.00 5.32
N THR A 427 28.95 -22.81 4.79
CA THR A 427 27.72 -23.33 5.40
C THR A 427 27.00 -24.30 4.48
N THR A 428 26.32 -25.28 5.06
CA THR A 428 25.45 -26.24 4.36
C THR A 428 23.96 -25.97 4.60
N ASN A 429 23.62 -24.97 5.43
CA ASN A 429 22.24 -24.66 5.75
C ASN A 429 21.54 -24.01 4.55
N ALA A 430 20.48 -24.65 4.06
CA ALA A 430 19.68 -24.18 2.92
C ALA A 430 18.50 -23.26 3.33
N ALA A 431 18.38 -22.90 4.61
CA ALA A 431 17.34 -22.00 5.08
C ALA A 431 17.46 -20.62 4.41
N LEU A 432 16.32 -19.96 4.23
CA LEU A 432 16.26 -18.63 3.64
C LEU A 432 17.14 -17.63 4.42
N PRO A 433 17.85 -16.71 3.73
CA PRO A 433 18.66 -15.70 4.40
C PRO A 433 17.81 -14.79 5.30
N THR A 434 18.44 -14.18 6.30
CA THR A 434 17.85 -13.14 7.15
C THR A 434 18.52 -11.78 6.87
N ILE A 435 17.78 -10.68 6.98
CA ILE A 435 18.32 -9.32 6.88
C ILE A 435 18.49 -8.74 8.29
N SER A 436 19.66 -8.18 8.60
CA SER A 436 19.93 -7.43 9.82
C SER A 436 20.30 -5.99 9.47
N PHE A 437 19.43 -5.03 9.80
CA PHE A 437 19.69 -3.61 9.61
C PHE A 437 20.36 -3.04 10.87
N VAL A 438 21.65 -2.75 10.82
CA VAL A 438 22.39 -2.15 11.92
C VAL A 438 22.34 -0.64 11.78
N VAL A 439 21.70 0.04 12.73
CA VAL A 439 21.43 1.47 12.61
C VAL A 439 21.93 2.23 13.83
N ALA A 440 22.54 3.38 13.56
CA ALA A 440 23.06 4.29 14.58
C ALA A 440 22.64 5.73 14.23
N PRO A 441 22.47 6.63 15.21
CA PRO A 441 22.11 8.00 14.92
C PRO A 441 23.36 8.77 14.45
N LYS A 442 23.18 9.85 13.67
CA LYS A 442 24.31 10.72 13.25
C LYS A 442 24.96 11.47 14.43
N ALA A 443 24.17 11.75 15.45
CA ALA A 443 24.58 12.41 16.68
C ALA A 443 23.72 11.87 17.83
N ALA A 444 24.18 12.01 19.07
CA ALA A 444 23.41 11.58 20.25
C ALA A 444 21.99 12.18 20.22
N GLY A 445 20.97 11.33 20.36
CA GLY A 445 19.56 11.73 20.29
C GLY A 445 19.02 12.05 18.89
N GLY A 446 19.82 11.88 17.84
CA GLY A 446 19.40 12.06 16.45
C GLY A 446 18.47 10.94 15.95
N GLU A 447 17.85 11.16 14.78
CA GLU A 447 16.98 10.15 14.17
C GLU A 447 17.76 8.93 13.71
N LEU A 448 17.33 7.74 14.15
CA LEU A 448 17.89 6.45 13.75
C LEU A 448 17.47 6.07 12.32
N LEU A 449 16.19 6.25 12.01
CA LEU A 449 15.56 5.75 10.79
C LEU A 449 14.88 6.87 10.02
N SER A 450 14.80 6.68 8.70
CA SER A 450 14.03 7.56 7.83
C SER A 450 12.54 7.40 8.13
N PRO A 451 11.71 8.45 8.01
CA PRO A 451 10.27 8.32 8.23
C PRO A 451 9.57 7.40 7.21
N TYR A 452 10.28 7.03 6.14
CA TYR A 452 9.84 6.07 5.12
C TYR A 452 10.09 4.60 5.52
N THR A 453 11.02 4.34 6.44
CA THR A 453 11.53 2.99 6.72
C THR A 453 10.45 2.05 7.27
N ALA A 454 9.58 2.53 8.16
CA ALA A 454 8.53 1.70 8.75
C ALA A 454 7.62 1.10 7.67
N ALA A 455 7.05 1.94 6.80
CA ALA A 455 6.14 1.47 5.76
C ALA A 455 6.81 0.52 4.74
N GLN A 456 8.10 0.69 4.49
CA GLN A 456 8.85 -0.21 3.61
C GLN A 456 9.02 -1.61 4.20
N VAL A 457 9.46 -1.73 5.47
CA VAL A 457 9.64 -3.05 6.10
C VAL A 457 8.30 -3.77 6.32
N GLU A 458 7.22 -3.01 6.52
CA GLU A 458 5.85 -3.53 6.62
C GLU A 458 5.31 -4.06 5.30
N ALA A 459 5.79 -3.50 4.19
CA ALA A 459 5.45 -3.99 2.87
C ALA A 459 6.25 -5.25 2.50
N LEU A 460 7.35 -5.59 3.18
CA LEU A 460 8.11 -6.79 2.82
C LEU A 460 7.29 -8.06 3.02
N HIS A 461 7.35 -8.96 2.03
CA HIS A 461 6.72 -10.27 2.08
C HIS A 461 7.21 -11.06 3.31
N ARG A 462 6.31 -11.75 4.02
CA ARG A 462 6.60 -12.39 5.31
C ARG A 462 7.65 -13.50 5.27
N SER A 463 7.94 -14.06 4.10
CA SER A 463 9.07 -14.99 3.93
C SER A 463 10.44 -14.34 4.12
N ILE A 464 10.52 -13.01 4.06
CA ILE A 464 11.75 -12.25 4.23
C ILE A 464 11.89 -11.92 5.71
N ARG A 465 12.65 -12.75 6.44
CA ARG A 465 12.96 -12.47 7.83
C ARG A 465 13.91 -11.28 7.93
N TRP A 466 13.52 -10.26 8.69
CA TRP A 466 14.35 -9.09 8.97
C TRP A 466 14.34 -8.73 10.45
N ARG A 467 15.37 -8.00 10.90
CA ARG A 467 15.46 -7.38 12.23
C ARG A 467 16.28 -6.11 12.18
N PHE A 468 16.06 -5.21 13.13
CA PHE A 468 16.96 -4.09 13.40
C PHE A 468 17.93 -4.42 14.53
N VAL A 469 19.11 -3.84 14.48
CA VAL A 469 20.10 -3.81 15.56
C VAL A 469 20.45 -2.34 15.78
N THR A 470 20.17 -1.82 16.97
CA THR A 470 20.46 -0.42 17.28
C THR A 470 21.84 -0.28 17.92
N VAL A 471 22.53 0.81 17.61
CA VAL A 471 23.81 1.19 18.21
C VAL A 471 23.71 2.62 18.71
N ASP A 472 23.99 2.84 20.00
CA ASP A 472 23.80 4.14 20.64
C ASP A 472 24.79 5.19 20.11
N ASP A 473 26.05 4.78 19.91
CA ASP A 473 27.12 5.62 19.38
C ASP A 473 27.91 4.89 18.30
N ALA A 474 27.84 5.41 17.08
CA ALA A 474 28.53 4.86 15.93
C ALA A 474 30.07 4.96 16.03
N ALA A 475 30.61 5.93 16.79
CA ALA A 475 32.05 6.16 16.88
C ALA A 475 32.76 5.12 17.76
N THR A 476 32.03 4.56 18.72
CA THR A 476 32.52 3.57 19.71
C THR A 476 31.90 2.19 19.54
N ALA A 477 30.82 2.09 18.76
CA ALA A 477 29.98 0.89 18.66
C ALA A 477 29.46 0.41 20.03
N SER A 478 29.20 1.33 20.96
CA SER A 478 28.67 0.99 22.27
C SER A 478 27.19 0.60 22.21
N SER A 479 26.78 -0.31 23.11
CA SER A 479 25.38 -0.71 23.32
C SER A 479 24.68 -1.33 22.09
N VAL A 480 25.34 -2.25 21.39
CA VAL A 480 24.75 -2.99 20.28
C VAL A 480 23.56 -3.84 20.77
N THR A 481 22.34 -3.48 20.38
CA THR A 481 21.11 -4.11 20.86
C THR A 481 20.31 -4.70 19.70
N PRO A 482 20.32 -6.03 19.52
CA PRO A 482 19.47 -6.69 18.54
C PRO A 482 18.01 -6.66 18.98
N LEU A 483 17.11 -6.20 18.10
CA LEU A 483 15.68 -6.28 18.32
C LEU A 483 15.13 -7.65 17.90
N ALA A 484 13.92 -7.96 18.36
CA ALA A 484 13.19 -9.14 17.90
C ALA A 484 12.97 -9.09 16.37
N PRO A 485 12.87 -10.25 15.69
CA PRO A 485 12.50 -10.28 14.29
C PRO A 485 11.20 -9.51 14.04
N PHE A 486 11.15 -8.75 12.94
CA PHE A 486 10.01 -7.93 12.55
C PHE A 486 9.65 -6.78 13.51
N ALA A 487 10.53 -6.43 14.45
CA ALA A 487 10.34 -5.30 15.35
C ALA A 487 11.07 -4.04 14.87
N LEU A 488 10.39 -2.90 14.92
CA LEU A 488 10.97 -1.57 14.69
C LEU A 488 11.59 -1.03 15.98
N PRO A 489 12.61 -0.15 15.88
CA PRO A 489 13.02 0.69 17.01
C PRO A 489 11.85 1.51 17.55
N THR A 490 11.90 1.85 18.83
CA THR A 490 10.88 2.70 19.46
C THR A 490 10.91 4.13 18.90
N GLY A 491 9.75 4.77 18.79
CA GLY A 491 9.64 6.17 18.36
C GLY A 491 9.90 6.44 16.87
N VAL A 492 9.89 5.41 16.02
CA VAL A 492 10.04 5.57 14.56
C VAL A 492 8.88 6.39 14.01
N LYS A 493 9.21 7.51 13.37
CA LYS A 493 8.25 8.42 12.74
C LYS A 493 7.72 7.82 11.44
N ARG A 494 6.49 8.18 11.09
CA ARG A 494 5.89 7.93 9.77
C ARG A 494 5.66 9.24 9.04
N VAL A 495 5.77 9.20 7.71
CA VAL A 495 5.58 10.40 6.90
C VAL A 495 4.12 10.86 6.96
N GLY A 496 3.90 12.16 7.14
CA GLY A 496 2.57 12.78 7.05
C GLY A 496 1.54 12.30 8.09
N GLY A 497 1.97 11.56 9.12
CA GLY A 497 1.04 10.89 10.04
C GLY A 497 0.30 9.71 9.42
N THR A 498 0.80 9.17 8.30
CA THR A 498 0.20 7.99 7.64
C THR A 498 0.10 6.85 8.65
N PRO A 499 -1.08 6.23 8.81
CA PRO A 499 -1.24 5.15 9.77
C PRO A 499 -0.42 3.92 9.37
N GLN A 500 -0.06 3.11 10.36
CA GLN A 500 0.45 1.76 10.13
C GLN A 500 -0.59 0.91 9.40
N ARG A 501 -0.20 -0.08 8.59
CA ARG A 501 -1.14 -0.93 7.84
C ARG A 501 -2.13 -1.67 8.75
N TRP A 502 -3.38 -1.87 8.29
CA TRP A 502 -4.47 -2.53 9.03
C TRP A 502 -4.03 -3.82 9.74
N ALA A 503 -3.45 -4.76 9.01
CA ALA A 503 -3.04 -6.06 9.52
C ALA A 503 -2.01 -6.01 10.66
N LEU A 504 -1.27 -4.90 10.77
CA LEU A 504 -0.30 -4.66 11.83
C LEU A 504 -0.91 -3.89 12.99
N ARG A 505 -1.79 -2.91 12.73
CA ARG A 505 -2.60 -2.25 13.78
C ARG A 505 -3.39 -3.30 14.56
N LEU A 506 -4.06 -4.21 13.85
CA LEU A 506 -4.79 -5.32 14.46
C LEU A 506 -3.88 -6.26 15.25
N HIS A 507 -2.67 -6.55 14.73
CA HIS A 507 -1.70 -7.38 15.44
C HIS A 507 -1.28 -6.77 16.77
N GLU A 508 -0.84 -5.51 16.75
CA GLU A 508 -0.36 -4.79 17.92
C GLU A 508 -1.50 -4.64 18.95
N HIS A 509 -2.70 -4.29 18.46
CA HIS A 509 -3.89 -4.24 19.29
C HIS A 509 -4.18 -5.56 19.99
N ALA A 510 -4.28 -6.67 19.24
CA ALA A 510 -4.61 -7.97 19.82
C ALA A 510 -3.54 -8.49 20.79
N VAL A 511 -2.25 -8.20 20.53
CA VAL A 511 -1.15 -8.53 21.46
C VAL A 511 -1.24 -7.69 22.73
N ASN A 512 -1.51 -6.40 22.62
CA ASN A 512 -1.66 -5.50 23.77
C ASN A 512 -2.90 -5.85 24.59
N ASP A 513 -4.02 -6.10 23.95
CA ASP A 513 -5.27 -6.52 24.61
C ASP A 513 -5.08 -7.83 25.38
N ALA A 514 -4.43 -8.83 24.77
CA ALA A 514 -4.09 -10.06 25.47
C ALA A 514 -3.20 -9.80 26.71
N ALA A 515 -2.18 -8.94 26.58
CA ALA A 515 -1.31 -8.59 27.70
C ALA A 515 -2.05 -7.85 28.82
N THR A 516 -2.91 -6.88 28.48
CA THR A 516 -3.74 -6.12 29.43
C THR A 516 -4.71 -7.02 30.18
N ASN A 517 -5.27 -8.03 29.52
CA ASN A 517 -6.19 -9.00 30.10
C ASN A 517 -5.48 -10.20 30.78
N GLY A 518 -4.14 -10.19 30.87
CA GLY A 518 -3.38 -11.29 31.48
C GLY A 518 -3.39 -12.60 30.69
N ILE A 519 -3.79 -12.55 29.41
CA ILE A 519 -3.88 -13.69 28.51
C ILE A 519 -2.48 -14.00 27.99
N LYS A 520 -2.04 -15.25 28.20
CA LYS A 520 -0.72 -15.70 27.78
C LYS A 520 -0.70 -16.03 26.29
N LEU A 521 0.15 -15.33 25.54
CA LEU A 521 0.48 -15.68 24.16
C LEU A 521 1.77 -16.50 24.10
N THR A 522 1.85 -17.41 23.12
CA THR A 522 3.08 -18.09 22.74
C THR A 522 4.05 -17.13 22.05
N ARG A 523 5.30 -17.57 21.83
CA ARG A 523 6.29 -16.80 21.05
C ARG A 523 5.85 -16.50 19.61
N GLY A 524 4.92 -17.26 19.07
CA GLY A 524 4.32 -17.04 17.76
C GLY A 524 3.10 -16.11 17.77
N HIS A 525 2.85 -15.40 18.88
CA HIS A 525 1.64 -14.58 19.08
C HIS A 525 0.35 -15.37 18.84
N SER A 526 0.37 -16.65 19.23
CA SER A 526 -0.83 -17.48 19.27
C SER A 526 -1.29 -17.62 20.71
N PHE A 527 -2.60 -17.66 20.94
CA PHE A 527 -3.16 -17.90 22.27
C PHE A 527 -2.66 -19.24 22.78
N ALA A 528 -2.13 -19.28 24.01
CA ALA A 528 -1.68 -20.52 24.62
C ALA A 528 -2.86 -21.45 24.97
N ASP A 529 -4.03 -20.86 25.15
CA ASP A 529 -5.30 -21.51 25.38
C ASP A 529 -6.30 -20.97 24.34
N LEU A 530 -6.87 -21.86 23.53
CA LEU A 530 -7.81 -21.48 22.47
C LEU A 530 -9.12 -20.93 23.03
N ASP A 531 -9.49 -21.28 24.27
CA ASP A 531 -10.68 -20.77 24.95
C ASP A 531 -10.59 -19.26 25.18
N ALA A 532 -9.37 -18.71 25.27
CA ALA A 532 -9.16 -17.26 25.33
C ALA A 532 -9.35 -16.55 23.98
N SER A 533 -9.29 -17.32 22.88
CA SER A 533 -9.33 -16.81 21.50
C SER A 533 -10.69 -16.96 20.83
N LEU A 534 -11.49 -17.93 21.26
CA LEU A 534 -12.80 -18.25 20.71
C LEU A 534 -13.92 -17.95 21.72
N LEU A 535 -15.09 -17.60 21.21
CA LEU A 535 -16.32 -17.58 22.00
C LEU A 535 -16.77 -19.03 22.30
N PRO A 536 -17.54 -19.27 23.39
CA PRO A 536 -17.95 -20.62 23.76
C PRO A 536 -18.63 -21.41 22.62
N GLU A 537 -19.55 -20.78 21.90
CA GLU A 537 -20.28 -21.39 20.78
C GLU A 537 -19.35 -21.62 19.56
N ALA A 538 -18.37 -20.74 19.37
CA ALA A 538 -17.35 -20.90 18.33
C ALA A 538 -16.38 -22.05 18.63
N LEU A 539 -16.13 -22.35 19.91
CA LEU A 539 -15.26 -23.44 20.34
C LEU A 539 -15.86 -24.81 20.00
N GLU A 540 -17.18 -24.99 20.13
CA GLU A 540 -17.86 -26.23 19.76
C GLU A 540 -17.70 -26.54 18.26
N VAL A 541 -17.95 -25.54 17.40
CA VAL A 541 -17.76 -25.67 15.95
C VAL A 541 -16.29 -25.95 15.63
N HIS A 542 -15.36 -25.26 16.28
CA HIS A 542 -13.92 -25.53 16.13
C HIS A 542 -13.56 -26.98 16.44
N GLN A 543 -14.07 -27.55 17.54
CA GLN A 543 -13.82 -28.95 17.90
C GLN A 543 -14.36 -29.91 16.84
N GLY A 544 -15.54 -29.61 16.27
CA GLY A 544 -16.10 -30.36 15.15
C GLY A 544 -15.23 -30.33 13.88
N LEU A 545 -14.68 -29.16 13.54
CA LEU A 545 -13.74 -29.01 12.43
C LEU A 545 -12.41 -29.72 12.70
N ALA A 546 -11.92 -29.69 13.94
CA ALA A 546 -10.69 -30.35 14.34
C ALA A 546 -10.80 -31.87 14.17
N ALA A 547 -11.95 -32.45 14.56
CA ALA A 547 -12.24 -33.87 14.39
C ALA A 547 -12.26 -34.31 12.90
N GLN A 548 -12.55 -33.37 11.99
CA GLN A 548 -12.57 -33.59 10.54
C GLN A 548 -11.24 -33.25 9.86
N GLY A 549 -10.26 -32.72 10.58
CA GLY A 549 -8.99 -32.27 10.00
C GLY A 549 -9.11 -30.99 9.16
N LEU A 550 -10.12 -30.16 9.42
CA LEU A 550 -10.41 -28.92 8.69
C LEU A 550 -9.88 -27.65 9.39
N VAL A 551 -9.27 -27.80 10.56
CA VAL A 551 -8.68 -26.68 11.30
C VAL A 551 -7.35 -26.26 10.69
N HIS A 552 -7.17 -24.95 10.51
CA HIS A 552 -5.93 -24.38 10.01
C HIS A 552 -4.85 -24.35 11.09
N ASP A 553 -3.59 -24.57 10.72
CA ASP A 553 -2.42 -24.53 11.63
C ASP A 553 -2.31 -23.21 12.42
N TYR A 554 -2.89 -22.14 11.89
CA TYR A 554 -2.84 -20.79 12.46
C TYR A 554 -4.12 -20.39 13.20
N VAL A 555 -5.04 -21.33 13.47
CA VAL A 555 -6.33 -20.99 14.10
C VAL A 555 -6.16 -20.22 15.41
N GLY A 556 -5.15 -20.55 16.21
CA GLY A 556 -4.85 -19.89 17.49
C GLY A 556 -4.05 -18.60 17.36
N HIS A 557 -3.63 -18.17 16.17
CA HIS A 557 -2.92 -16.90 15.99
C HIS A 557 -3.88 -15.72 16.25
N VAL A 558 -3.40 -14.63 16.86
CA VAL A 558 -4.18 -13.39 17.11
C VAL A 558 -4.75 -12.69 15.85
N ARG A 559 -4.51 -13.24 14.66
CA ARG A 559 -4.94 -12.73 13.34
C ARG A 559 -5.54 -13.83 12.47
N SER A 560 -6.00 -14.91 13.10
CA SER A 560 -6.61 -16.02 12.42
C SER A 560 -7.94 -15.61 11.80
N SER A 561 -8.04 -15.68 10.48
CA SER A 561 -9.29 -15.49 9.74
C SER A 561 -10.31 -16.60 10.05
N GLN A 562 -9.86 -17.83 10.27
CA GLN A 562 -10.75 -18.93 10.69
C GLN A 562 -11.34 -18.67 12.09
N ALA A 563 -10.53 -18.24 13.07
CA ALA A 563 -11.07 -17.91 14.39
C ALA A 563 -11.99 -16.68 14.35
N PHE A 564 -11.70 -15.72 13.48
CA PHE A 564 -12.59 -14.59 13.23
C PHE A 564 -13.91 -15.03 12.59
N ALA A 565 -13.89 -15.89 11.57
CA ALA A 565 -15.08 -16.47 10.97
C ALA A 565 -15.95 -17.16 12.03
N LEU A 566 -15.34 -18.03 12.84
CA LEU A 566 -16.04 -18.77 13.88
C LEU A 566 -16.64 -17.83 14.94
N ASN A 567 -15.87 -16.86 15.45
CA ASN A 567 -16.38 -15.91 16.44
C ASN A 567 -17.50 -15.01 15.89
N MET A 568 -17.45 -14.64 14.61
CA MET A 568 -18.45 -13.76 14.01
C MET A 568 -19.73 -14.49 13.62
N LEU A 569 -19.64 -15.76 13.19
CA LEU A 569 -20.74 -16.45 12.51
C LEU A 569 -21.32 -17.63 13.31
N ALA A 570 -20.52 -18.36 14.08
CA ALA A 570 -21.01 -19.56 14.79
C ALA A 570 -22.01 -19.23 15.92
N PRO A 571 -21.84 -18.15 16.72
CA PRO A 571 -22.79 -17.81 17.77
C PRO A 571 -24.10 -17.17 17.28
N LEU A 572 -24.26 -16.93 15.98
CA LEU A 572 -25.47 -16.30 15.44
C LEU A 572 -26.69 -17.22 15.55
N SER A 573 -27.81 -16.67 16.01
CA SER A 573 -29.09 -17.38 16.02
C SER A 573 -29.63 -17.59 14.60
N MET A 574 -30.55 -18.55 14.43
CA MET A 574 -31.24 -18.76 13.15
C MET A 574 -32.03 -17.52 12.70
N ASP A 575 -32.55 -16.72 13.63
CA ASP A 575 -33.20 -15.43 13.33
C ASP A 575 -32.20 -14.42 12.78
N SER A 576 -30.99 -14.37 13.35
CA SER A 576 -29.90 -13.51 12.85
C SER A 576 -29.47 -13.92 11.44
N TRP A 577 -29.35 -15.23 11.20
CA TRP A 577 -29.09 -15.75 9.86
C TRP A 577 -30.21 -15.44 8.87
N THR A 578 -31.46 -15.53 9.31
CA THR A 578 -32.63 -15.14 8.50
C THR A 578 -32.62 -13.65 8.18
N ALA A 579 -32.22 -12.80 9.14
CA ALA A 579 -32.04 -11.37 8.90
C ALA A 579 -30.94 -11.08 7.87
N ILE A 580 -29.80 -11.79 7.95
CA ILE A 580 -28.73 -11.71 6.93
C ILE A 580 -29.27 -12.13 5.56
N ALA A 581 -29.97 -13.25 5.48
CA ALA A 581 -30.54 -13.76 4.23
C ALA A 581 -31.52 -12.75 3.61
N ARG A 582 -32.43 -12.16 4.40
CA ARG A 582 -33.35 -11.10 3.95
C ARG A 582 -32.63 -9.84 3.49
N HIS A 583 -31.54 -9.46 4.15
CA HIS A 583 -30.74 -8.31 3.74
C HIS A 583 -30.07 -8.54 2.38
N VAL A 584 -29.54 -9.74 2.15
CA VAL A 584 -28.79 -10.08 0.93
C VAL A 584 -29.72 -10.37 -0.26
N ILE A 585 -30.79 -11.13 -0.04
CA ILE A 585 -31.67 -11.64 -1.10
C ILE A 585 -32.86 -10.68 -1.35
N GLY A 586 -33.19 -9.83 -0.38
CA GLY A 586 -34.36 -8.94 -0.39
C GLY A 586 -35.48 -9.41 0.54
N GLN A 587 -36.44 -8.52 0.85
CA GLN A 587 -37.50 -8.69 1.88
C GLN A 587 -38.56 -9.78 1.60
N ASN A 588 -38.36 -10.65 0.61
CA ASN A 588 -39.31 -11.74 0.34
C ASN A 588 -39.17 -12.86 1.39
N ASP A 589 -40.25 -13.60 1.62
CA ASP A 589 -40.32 -14.73 2.55
C ASP A 589 -39.20 -15.76 2.29
N CYS A 590 -38.08 -15.61 2.99
CA CYS A 590 -36.98 -16.56 3.03
C CYS A 590 -36.75 -17.04 4.47
N GLU A 591 -36.41 -18.31 4.61
CA GLU A 591 -36.16 -18.95 5.90
C GLU A 591 -34.87 -19.75 5.82
N VAL A 592 -34.01 -19.59 6.82
CA VAL A 592 -32.81 -20.43 6.95
C VAL A 592 -33.21 -21.66 7.76
N LEU A 593 -33.17 -22.83 7.14
CA LEU A 593 -33.62 -24.08 7.76
C LEU A 593 -32.47 -24.91 8.34
N GLU A 594 -31.25 -24.68 7.87
CA GLU A 594 -30.07 -25.47 8.22
C GLU A 594 -29.01 -24.61 8.91
N PRO A 595 -28.29 -25.17 9.91
CA PRO A 595 -27.12 -24.51 10.48
C PRO A 595 -26.06 -24.21 9.41
N PRO A 596 -25.26 -23.13 9.59
CA PRO A 596 -24.14 -22.84 8.69
C PRO A 596 -23.12 -23.98 8.65
N VAL A 597 -22.60 -24.28 7.47
CA VAL A 597 -21.54 -25.28 7.26
C VAL A 597 -20.21 -24.55 7.05
N PHE A 598 -19.30 -24.68 8.01
CA PHE A 598 -17.96 -24.10 7.93
C PHE A 598 -17.01 -24.98 7.13
N GLU A 599 -16.08 -24.35 6.42
CA GLU A 599 -15.08 -25.02 5.57
C GLU A 599 -15.70 -25.98 4.56
N TYR A 600 -16.79 -25.54 3.93
CA TYR A 600 -17.56 -26.35 3.00
C TYR A 600 -16.75 -26.70 1.75
N VAL A 601 -16.79 -27.97 1.37
CA VAL A 601 -16.22 -28.51 0.13
C VAL A 601 -17.31 -29.25 -0.65
N ASP A 602 -17.26 -29.19 -1.99
CA ASP A 602 -18.16 -29.98 -2.84
C ASP A 602 -17.74 -31.46 -2.81
N PRO A 603 -18.54 -32.36 -2.22
CA PRO A 603 -18.19 -33.78 -2.15
C PRO A 603 -18.18 -34.46 -3.52
N ALA A 604 -18.83 -33.88 -4.53
CA ALA A 604 -18.86 -34.43 -5.88
C ALA A 604 -17.70 -33.95 -6.76
N ASP A 605 -16.90 -32.98 -6.30
CA ASP A 605 -15.80 -32.35 -7.06
C ASP A 605 -16.17 -32.06 -8.52
N GLY A 606 -17.35 -31.50 -8.80
CA GLY A 606 -17.74 -31.32 -10.21
C GLY A 606 -17.06 -30.15 -10.92
N LEU A 607 -16.31 -29.32 -10.18
CA LEU A 607 -15.28 -28.44 -10.76
C LEU A 607 -14.02 -29.20 -11.21
N ARG A 608 -13.88 -30.48 -10.84
CA ARG A 608 -12.80 -31.40 -11.19
C ARG A 608 -11.42 -30.87 -10.78
N GLU A 609 -11.31 -30.48 -9.52
CA GLU A 609 -10.10 -29.90 -8.97
C GLU A 609 -9.16 -30.96 -8.39
N ALA A 610 -9.71 -31.96 -7.72
CA ALA A 610 -8.96 -32.95 -6.98
C ALA A 610 -8.19 -33.88 -7.92
N THR A 611 -6.95 -34.19 -7.58
CA THR A 611 -6.12 -35.17 -8.28
C THR A 611 -5.42 -36.06 -7.26
N ALA A 612 -4.89 -37.21 -7.69
CA ALA A 612 -4.07 -38.05 -6.80
C ALA A 612 -2.87 -37.29 -6.19
N ALA A 613 -2.32 -36.31 -6.93
CA ALA A 613 -1.20 -35.47 -6.48
C ALA A 613 -1.62 -34.21 -5.69
N SER A 614 -2.91 -33.90 -5.61
CA SER A 614 -3.43 -32.69 -4.97
C SER A 614 -4.93 -32.89 -4.70
N PRO A 615 -5.30 -33.43 -3.52
CA PRO A 615 -6.70 -33.70 -3.18
C PRO A 615 -7.50 -32.42 -2.85
N HIS A 616 -6.83 -31.27 -2.75
CA HIS A 616 -7.46 -30.01 -2.37
C HIS A 616 -8.42 -29.49 -3.45
N VAL A 617 -9.64 -29.15 -3.03
CA VAL A 617 -10.71 -28.57 -3.85
C VAL A 617 -11.01 -27.14 -3.38
N THR A 618 -11.99 -26.48 -3.98
CA THR A 618 -12.51 -25.19 -3.51
C THR A 618 -13.18 -25.40 -2.16
N GLN A 619 -12.73 -24.62 -1.19
CA GLN A 619 -13.24 -24.61 0.17
C GLN A 619 -13.79 -23.22 0.44
N VAL A 620 -15.01 -23.17 0.97
CA VAL A 620 -15.75 -21.95 1.29
C VAL A 620 -15.78 -21.83 2.80
N ASP A 621 -15.35 -20.70 3.35
CA ASP A 621 -15.19 -20.53 4.79
C ASP A 621 -16.51 -20.78 5.55
N CYS A 622 -17.64 -20.32 4.99
CA CYS A 622 -18.98 -20.65 5.50
C CYS A 622 -20.03 -20.70 4.37
N LEU A 623 -20.82 -21.77 4.33
CA LEU A 623 -21.97 -21.95 3.44
C LEU A 623 -23.27 -21.95 4.26
N VAL A 624 -24.26 -21.18 3.82
CA VAL A 624 -25.62 -21.21 4.39
C VAL A 624 -26.64 -21.54 3.30
N ARG A 625 -27.57 -22.45 3.62
CA ARG A 625 -28.68 -22.83 2.74
C ARG A 625 -29.95 -22.10 3.17
N VAL A 626 -30.52 -21.35 2.24
CA VAL A 626 -31.72 -20.54 2.47
C VAL A 626 -32.85 -21.10 1.62
N HIS A 627 -33.98 -21.40 2.24
CA HIS A 627 -35.19 -21.78 1.52
C HIS A 627 -35.97 -20.52 1.12
N LEU A 628 -36.33 -20.45 -0.14
CA LEU A 628 -37.15 -19.39 -0.72
C LEU A 628 -38.62 -19.82 -0.72
N ARG A 629 -39.53 -18.83 -0.71
CA ARG A 629 -40.99 -19.04 -0.77
C ARG A 629 -41.46 -19.92 -1.93
N ASP A 630 -40.79 -19.83 -3.07
CA ASP A 630 -41.12 -20.60 -4.27
C ASP A 630 -40.65 -22.07 -4.19
N GLY A 631 -40.08 -22.48 -3.05
CA GLY A 631 -39.51 -23.81 -2.82
C GLY A 631 -38.09 -23.95 -3.35
N GLY A 632 -37.53 -22.90 -3.98
CA GLY A 632 -36.14 -22.86 -4.41
C GLY A 632 -35.16 -22.75 -3.25
N MET A 633 -33.93 -23.18 -3.48
CA MET A 633 -32.83 -23.00 -2.53
C MET A 633 -31.88 -21.91 -3.02
N HIS A 634 -31.54 -20.97 -2.15
CA HIS A 634 -30.51 -19.98 -2.35
C HIS A 634 -29.31 -20.28 -1.46
N LEU A 635 -28.09 -20.21 -2.01
CA LEU A 635 -26.87 -20.46 -1.26
C LEU A 635 -26.15 -19.16 -0.92
N LEU A 636 -25.79 -18.95 0.36
CA LEU A 636 -24.89 -17.87 0.77
C LEU A 636 -23.49 -18.44 0.96
N PHE A 637 -22.57 -18.05 0.09
CA PHE A 637 -21.15 -18.38 0.17
C PHE A 637 -20.42 -17.22 0.84
N ILE A 638 -19.97 -17.41 2.07
CA ILE A 638 -19.29 -16.37 2.83
C ILE A 638 -17.79 -16.66 2.83
N GLU A 639 -17.05 -15.75 2.22
CA GLU A 639 -15.59 -15.68 2.26
C GLU A 639 -15.17 -14.70 3.35
N VAL A 640 -14.17 -15.05 4.14
CA VAL A 640 -13.73 -14.28 5.31
C VAL A 640 -12.30 -13.78 5.13
N LYS A 641 -12.09 -12.51 5.49
CA LYS A 641 -10.77 -11.87 5.49
C LYS A 641 -10.62 -11.03 6.74
N LEU A 642 -9.51 -11.18 7.45
CA LEU A 642 -9.24 -10.42 8.67
C LEU A 642 -8.01 -9.54 8.54
N SER A 643 -6.90 -10.12 8.13
CA SER A 643 -5.59 -9.45 8.08
C SER A 643 -4.87 -9.66 6.75
N GLU A 644 -5.47 -10.43 5.86
CA GLU A 644 -5.03 -10.70 4.51
C GLU A 644 -5.34 -9.49 3.63
N ASP A 645 -4.31 -8.90 3.04
CA ASP A 645 -4.50 -7.72 2.18
C ASP A 645 -4.89 -8.05 0.74
N THR A 646 -5.07 -9.33 0.44
CA THR A 646 -5.39 -9.87 -0.88
C THR A 646 -6.06 -11.22 -0.74
N PHE A 647 -6.89 -11.62 -1.71
CA PHE A 647 -7.24 -13.05 -1.82
C PHE A 647 -6.11 -13.84 -2.48
N SER A 648 -6.28 -15.16 -2.56
CA SER A 648 -5.27 -16.03 -3.14
C SER A 648 -4.99 -15.67 -4.62
N THR A 649 -3.70 -15.68 -4.97
CA THR A 649 -3.23 -15.54 -6.35
C THR A 649 -3.37 -16.86 -7.11
N CYS A 650 -3.36 -16.81 -8.44
CA CYS A 650 -3.42 -18.02 -9.26
C CYS A 650 -2.13 -18.82 -9.14
N SER A 651 -2.17 -19.99 -8.50
CA SER A 651 -0.99 -20.85 -8.33
C SER A 651 -0.39 -21.35 -9.64
N ALA A 652 -1.20 -21.44 -10.71
CA ALA A 652 -0.72 -21.77 -12.05
C ALA A 652 0.19 -20.67 -12.64
N TYR A 653 -0.06 -19.40 -12.31
CA TYR A 653 0.79 -18.31 -12.75
C TYR A 653 2.17 -18.39 -12.10
N SER A 654 2.18 -18.62 -10.78
CA SER A 654 3.39 -18.73 -9.98
C SER A 654 4.19 -20.02 -10.24
N SER A 655 3.62 -20.99 -10.95
CA SER A 655 4.27 -22.28 -11.21
C SER A 655 5.43 -22.15 -12.19
N GLU A 656 6.60 -22.68 -11.83
CA GLU A 656 7.76 -22.78 -12.73
C GLU A 656 7.51 -23.74 -13.90
N ARG A 657 6.57 -24.68 -13.74
CA ARG A 657 6.19 -25.64 -14.80
C ARG A 657 5.31 -25.02 -15.88
N ASN A 658 4.73 -23.84 -15.63
CA ASN A 658 3.87 -23.18 -16.59
C ASN A 658 4.69 -22.54 -17.71
N GLN A 659 4.81 -23.25 -18.84
CA GLN A 659 5.49 -22.73 -20.04
C GLN A 659 4.63 -21.74 -20.84
N ARG A 660 3.36 -21.54 -20.46
CA ARG A 660 2.35 -20.77 -21.21
C ARG A 660 1.98 -19.45 -20.50
N LYS A 661 2.92 -18.86 -19.75
CA LYS A 661 2.71 -17.60 -19.02
C LYS A 661 2.28 -16.42 -19.87
N HIS A 662 2.59 -16.43 -21.18
CA HIS A 662 2.14 -15.41 -22.12
C HIS A 662 0.60 -15.31 -22.18
N ILE A 663 -0.13 -16.41 -21.94
CA ILE A 663 -1.60 -16.41 -21.82
C ILE A 663 -2.02 -15.55 -20.61
N CYS A 664 -1.31 -15.64 -19.49
CA CYS A 664 -1.62 -14.89 -18.28
C CYS A 664 -1.40 -13.37 -18.41
N SER A 665 -0.81 -12.90 -19.51
CA SER A 665 -0.61 -11.48 -19.82
C SER A 665 -1.75 -10.86 -20.62
N VAL A 666 -2.71 -11.66 -21.09
CA VAL A 666 -3.86 -11.18 -21.88
C VAL A 666 -5.00 -10.73 -20.97
N PRO A 667 -5.57 -9.52 -21.14
CA PRO A 667 -6.63 -8.94 -20.29
C PRO A 667 -8.03 -9.54 -20.47
N LEU A 668 -8.12 -10.86 -20.42
CA LEU A 668 -9.35 -11.64 -20.60
C LEU A 668 -9.46 -12.74 -19.52
N PRO A 669 -10.66 -13.29 -19.28
CA PRO A 669 -10.85 -14.49 -18.46
C PRO A 669 -9.93 -15.60 -18.94
N PHE A 670 -9.16 -16.19 -18.01
CA PHE A 670 -8.19 -17.25 -18.32
C PHE A 670 -7.19 -16.89 -19.43
N GLY A 671 -6.94 -15.59 -19.64
CA GLY A 671 -6.06 -15.10 -20.70
C GLY A 671 -6.60 -15.25 -22.13
N GLY A 672 -7.91 -15.46 -22.28
CA GLY A 672 -8.56 -15.63 -23.58
C GLY A 672 -8.31 -16.99 -24.26
N ASP A 673 -7.53 -17.87 -23.63
CA ASP A 673 -7.27 -19.23 -24.11
C ASP A 673 -7.54 -20.25 -23.00
N THR A 674 -8.79 -20.71 -22.93
CA THR A 674 -9.24 -21.67 -21.91
C THR A 674 -8.66 -23.07 -22.11
N ASN A 675 -8.18 -23.41 -23.30
CA ASN A 675 -7.54 -24.69 -23.59
C ASN A 675 -6.05 -24.68 -23.22
N GLY A 676 -5.40 -23.53 -23.44
CA GLY A 676 -4.00 -23.33 -23.09
C GLY A 676 -3.77 -22.97 -21.62
N CYS A 677 -4.77 -22.41 -20.92
CA CYS A 677 -4.64 -21.98 -19.53
C CYS A 677 -4.18 -23.10 -18.58
N PHE A 678 -2.98 -22.96 -18.02
CA PHE A 678 -2.37 -23.97 -17.16
C PHE A 678 -3.19 -24.26 -15.88
N GLN A 679 -3.95 -23.28 -15.37
CA GLN A 679 -4.87 -23.49 -14.25
C GLN A 679 -6.02 -24.44 -14.61
N LEU A 680 -6.57 -24.29 -15.83
CA LEU A 680 -7.66 -25.13 -16.33
C LEU A 680 -7.15 -26.52 -16.72
N CYS A 681 -5.95 -26.63 -17.31
CA CYS A 681 -5.27 -27.91 -17.51
C CYS A 681 -4.86 -28.62 -16.20
N ASN A 682 -5.28 -28.10 -15.04
CA ASN A 682 -4.93 -28.59 -13.70
C ASN A 682 -3.43 -28.78 -13.52
N HIS A 683 -2.63 -27.83 -14.01
CA HIS A 683 -1.16 -27.87 -13.97
C HIS A 683 -0.58 -29.02 -14.80
N ASP A 684 -1.20 -29.28 -15.96
CA ASP A 684 -0.95 -30.41 -16.87
C ASP A 684 -1.04 -31.78 -16.15
N ARG A 685 -2.00 -31.90 -15.22
CA ARG A 685 -2.31 -33.16 -14.52
C ARG A 685 -3.37 -33.97 -15.27
N GLU A 686 -3.81 -35.06 -14.64
CA GLU A 686 -4.67 -36.12 -15.18
C GLU A 686 -5.92 -35.64 -15.90
N HIS A 687 -6.53 -34.53 -15.46
CA HIS A 687 -7.74 -34.01 -16.07
C HIS A 687 -7.87 -32.51 -15.91
N ARG A 688 -8.71 -31.93 -16.77
CA ARG A 688 -9.00 -30.50 -16.85
C ARG A 688 -10.06 -30.09 -15.81
N ARG A 689 -9.84 -28.95 -15.15
CA ARG A 689 -10.82 -28.27 -14.29
C ARG A 689 -11.94 -27.65 -15.13
N ARG A 690 -13.09 -27.37 -14.51
CA ARG A 690 -14.30 -26.87 -15.20
C ARG A 690 -14.69 -25.43 -14.85
N TYR A 691 -13.78 -24.61 -14.32
CA TYR A 691 -14.11 -23.23 -13.92
C TYR A 691 -14.70 -22.39 -15.07
N ASP A 692 -14.12 -22.46 -16.26
CA ASP A 692 -14.59 -21.72 -17.43
C ASP A 692 -15.97 -22.21 -17.92
N VAL A 693 -16.23 -23.52 -17.84
CA VAL A 693 -17.53 -24.10 -18.19
C VAL A 693 -18.61 -23.69 -17.19
N ALA A 694 -18.27 -23.63 -15.90
CA ALA A 694 -19.20 -23.22 -14.85
C ALA A 694 -19.53 -21.72 -14.94
N LEU A 695 -18.51 -20.88 -15.20
CA LEU A 695 -18.67 -19.43 -15.27
C LEU A 695 -19.27 -18.93 -16.59
N ASP A 696 -19.03 -19.63 -17.70
CA ASP A 696 -19.52 -19.30 -19.06
C ASP A 696 -19.33 -17.81 -19.44
N LEU A 697 -18.16 -17.27 -19.11
CA LEU A 697 -17.86 -15.86 -19.35
C LEU A 697 -17.62 -15.61 -20.84
N ALA A 698 -18.45 -14.76 -21.45
CA ALA A 698 -18.19 -14.24 -22.78
C ALA A 698 -16.89 -13.41 -22.80
N ALA A 699 -16.17 -13.43 -23.91
CA ALA A 699 -15.08 -12.50 -24.14
C ALA A 699 -15.64 -11.08 -24.28
N SER A 700 -15.63 -10.32 -23.20
CA SER A 700 -16.01 -8.91 -23.19
C SER A 700 -14.85 -8.02 -23.63
N THR A 701 -15.12 -6.71 -23.78
CA THR A 701 -14.07 -5.72 -24.06
C THR A 701 -12.98 -5.82 -23.00
N PRO A 702 -11.71 -6.03 -23.37
CA PRO A 702 -10.65 -6.18 -22.40
C PRO A 702 -10.56 -4.95 -21.49
N THR A 703 -10.72 -5.17 -20.19
CA THR A 703 -10.55 -4.16 -19.14
C THR A 703 -9.29 -4.44 -18.34
N GLY A 704 -8.43 -3.44 -18.21
CA GLY A 704 -7.17 -3.54 -17.45
C GLY A 704 -6.05 -4.31 -18.16
N PHE A 705 -5.13 -4.88 -17.37
CA PHE A 705 -3.91 -5.53 -17.85
C PHE A 705 -3.78 -6.95 -17.30
N GLY A 706 -3.58 -7.95 -18.17
CA GLY A 706 -3.37 -9.34 -17.77
C GLY A 706 -4.61 -10.14 -17.39
N CYS A 707 -4.45 -11.46 -17.25
CA CYS A 707 -5.56 -12.37 -16.97
C CYS A 707 -6.31 -11.94 -15.71
N TRP A 708 -7.63 -11.88 -15.81
CA TRP A 708 -8.50 -11.40 -14.74
C TRP A 708 -8.32 -12.16 -13.44
N PHE A 709 -7.93 -13.45 -13.50
CA PHE A 709 -7.85 -14.33 -12.35
C PHE A 709 -6.45 -14.46 -11.74
N ARG A 710 -5.47 -13.73 -12.27
CA ARG A 710 -4.05 -13.87 -11.90
C ARG A 710 -3.74 -13.32 -10.49
N ASP A 711 -4.18 -12.10 -10.20
CA ASP A 711 -3.68 -11.29 -9.08
C ASP A 711 -4.76 -11.09 -8.01
N GLY A 712 -4.84 -12.03 -7.06
CA GLY A 712 -5.72 -11.90 -5.89
C GLY A 712 -7.19 -12.21 -6.11
N THR A 713 -7.57 -12.57 -7.34
CA THR A 713 -8.96 -12.89 -7.75
C THR A 713 -9.32 -14.37 -7.73
N ASN A 714 -8.33 -15.26 -7.59
CA ASN A 714 -8.53 -16.68 -7.87
C ASN A 714 -9.50 -17.33 -6.88
N GLN A 715 -9.54 -16.88 -5.63
CA GLN A 715 -10.47 -17.39 -4.63
C GLN A 715 -11.93 -17.02 -4.94
N VAL A 716 -12.19 -15.74 -5.20
CA VAL A 716 -13.55 -15.25 -5.55
C VAL A 716 -14.06 -15.95 -6.81
N MET A 717 -13.20 -16.11 -7.82
CA MET A 717 -13.53 -16.86 -9.03
C MET A 717 -13.91 -18.31 -8.74
N ARG A 718 -13.14 -19.02 -7.90
CA ARG A 718 -13.41 -20.42 -7.53
C ARG A 718 -14.73 -20.57 -6.79
N ASN A 719 -15.02 -19.70 -5.82
CA ASN A 719 -16.29 -19.71 -5.09
C ASN A 719 -17.48 -19.44 -6.04
N THR A 720 -17.31 -18.50 -6.97
CA THR A 720 -18.32 -18.20 -8.00
C THR A 720 -18.54 -19.39 -8.95
N ALA A 721 -17.46 -20.03 -9.40
CA ALA A 721 -17.55 -21.22 -10.25
C ALA A 721 -18.23 -22.38 -9.52
N LEU A 722 -17.93 -22.57 -8.23
CA LEU A 722 -18.57 -23.60 -7.42
C LEU A 722 -20.06 -23.33 -7.26
N ALA A 723 -20.45 -22.10 -6.94
CA ALA A 723 -21.85 -21.72 -6.85
C ALA A 723 -22.61 -21.99 -8.15
N ARG A 724 -22.03 -21.62 -9.30
CA ARG A 724 -22.61 -21.92 -10.63
C ARG A 724 -22.74 -23.39 -10.91
N GLU A 725 -21.73 -24.18 -10.58
CA GLU A 725 -21.76 -25.62 -10.78
C GLU A 725 -22.88 -26.28 -9.94
N LEU A 726 -23.10 -25.86 -8.69
CA LEU A 726 -24.22 -26.34 -7.87
C LEU A 726 -25.59 -25.92 -8.44
N ILE A 727 -25.70 -24.72 -9.00
CA ILE A 727 -26.91 -24.26 -9.69
C ILE A 727 -27.17 -25.09 -10.95
N GLN A 728 -26.15 -25.36 -11.76
CA GLN A 728 -26.26 -26.18 -12.98
C GLN A 728 -26.71 -27.62 -12.69
N ARG A 729 -26.30 -28.18 -11.55
CA ARG A 729 -26.76 -29.49 -11.06
C ARG A 729 -28.16 -29.46 -10.44
N ARG A 730 -28.79 -28.28 -10.35
CA ARG A 730 -30.08 -28.04 -9.69
C ARG A 730 -30.06 -28.35 -8.20
N GLU A 731 -28.88 -28.27 -7.58
CA GLU A 731 -28.78 -28.31 -6.12
C GLU A 731 -29.26 -26.98 -5.54
N ALA A 732 -29.05 -25.86 -6.24
CA ALA A 732 -29.58 -24.54 -5.87
C ALA A 732 -30.28 -23.85 -7.05
N ALA A 733 -31.19 -22.93 -6.75
CA ALA A 733 -31.83 -22.05 -7.74
C ALA A 733 -30.98 -20.80 -8.02
N SER A 734 -30.26 -20.29 -7.02
CA SER A 734 -29.38 -19.12 -7.12
C SER A 734 -28.38 -19.11 -5.96
N ALA A 735 -27.40 -18.21 -6.01
CA ALA A 735 -26.42 -18.05 -4.95
C ALA A 735 -25.97 -16.60 -4.78
N SER A 736 -25.42 -16.28 -3.61
CA SER A 736 -24.73 -15.02 -3.32
C SER A 736 -23.34 -15.30 -2.79
N ILE A 737 -22.31 -14.67 -3.35
CA ILE A 737 -20.95 -14.67 -2.81
C ILE A 737 -20.78 -13.39 -1.98
N LEU A 738 -20.42 -13.57 -0.72
CA LEU A 738 -20.36 -12.52 0.29
C LEU A 738 -18.95 -12.44 0.86
N LEU A 739 -18.42 -11.22 1.01
CA LEU A 739 -17.19 -10.98 1.77
C LEU A 739 -17.54 -10.50 3.19
N LEU A 740 -17.06 -11.22 4.21
CA LEU A 740 -16.99 -10.76 5.58
C LEU A 740 -15.58 -10.27 5.91
N ALA A 741 -15.44 -8.98 6.17
CA ALA A 741 -14.18 -8.38 6.58
C ALA A 741 -14.40 -7.17 7.53
N PRO A 742 -13.38 -6.76 8.31
CA PRO A 742 -13.44 -5.52 9.07
C PRO A 742 -13.70 -4.32 8.17
N ASP A 743 -14.57 -3.41 8.58
CA ASP A 743 -15.00 -2.22 7.83
C ASP A 743 -13.81 -1.38 7.34
N ASN A 744 -12.83 -1.20 8.22
CA ASN A 744 -11.64 -0.37 7.98
C ASN A 744 -10.52 -1.10 7.21
N HIS A 745 -10.75 -2.33 6.74
CA HIS A 745 -9.78 -3.06 5.91
C HIS A 745 -9.90 -2.64 4.44
N THR A 746 -9.62 -1.38 4.12
CA THR A 746 -9.88 -0.80 2.77
C THR A 746 -9.24 -1.60 1.63
N ALA A 747 -8.01 -2.10 1.81
CA ALA A 747 -7.31 -2.91 0.81
C ALA A 747 -8.10 -4.14 0.32
N ILE A 748 -8.76 -4.88 1.22
CA ILE A 748 -9.50 -6.08 0.84
C ILE A 748 -10.87 -5.73 0.23
N TRP A 749 -11.53 -4.67 0.73
CA TRP A 749 -12.78 -4.19 0.17
C TRP A 749 -12.64 -3.64 -1.25
N GLN A 750 -11.53 -2.96 -1.54
CA GLN A 750 -11.20 -2.54 -2.89
C GLN A 750 -11.05 -3.75 -3.81
N GLN A 751 -10.23 -4.74 -3.42
CA GLN A 751 -10.07 -5.96 -4.22
C GLN A 751 -11.40 -6.66 -4.43
N TRP A 752 -12.24 -6.75 -3.40
CA TRP A 752 -13.59 -7.27 -3.55
C TRP A 752 -14.37 -6.57 -4.65
N ARG A 753 -14.46 -5.23 -4.63
CA ARG A 753 -15.16 -4.45 -5.67
C ARG A 753 -14.57 -4.66 -7.07
N GLU A 754 -13.25 -4.62 -7.21
CA GLU A 754 -12.57 -4.85 -8.49
C GLU A 754 -12.87 -6.25 -9.04
N HIS A 755 -12.93 -7.24 -8.16
CA HIS A 755 -13.07 -8.64 -8.54
C HIS A 755 -14.51 -9.00 -8.88
N THR A 756 -15.47 -8.53 -8.08
CA THR A 756 -16.90 -8.78 -8.33
C THR A 756 -17.35 -8.09 -9.60
N THR A 757 -16.85 -6.89 -9.91
CA THR A 757 -17.13 -6.18 -11.17
C THR A 757 -16.82 -7.03 -12.41
N ARG A 758 -15.77 -7.86 -12.36
CA ARG A 758 -15.40 -8.77 -13.48
C ARG A 758 -16.29 -10.00 -13.60
N LEU A 759 -17.13 -10.26 -12.60
CA LEU A 759 -17.97 -11.46 -12.50
C LEU A 759 -19.47 -11.11 -12.41
N LEU A 760 -19.86 -9.84 -12.52
CA LEU A 760 -21.25 -9.40 -12.41
C LEU A 760 -22.19 -10.04 -13.43
N ASP A 761 -21.67 -10.43 -14.59
CA ASP A 761 -22.46 -11.03 -15.68
C ASP A 761 -22.68 -12.54 -15.49
N VAL A 762 -22.22 -13.13 -14.39
CA VAL A 762 -22.41 -14.56 -14.10
C VAL A 762 -23.85 -14.79 -13.63
N ASP A 763 -24.64 -15.43 -14.50
CA ASP A 763 -26.07 -15.64 -14.30
C ASP A 763 -26.41 -16.35 -12.96
N LEU A 764 -27.45 -15.88 -12.28
CA LEU A 764 -27.97 -16.40 -11.00
C LEU A 764 -26.97 -16.37 -9.81
N VAL A 765 -25.84 -15.68 -9.93
CA VAL A 765 -24.91 -15.46 -8.83
C VAL A 765 -24.82 -13.98 -8.52
N HIS A 766 -25.11 -13.62 -7.27
CA HIS A 766 -25.06 -12.26 -6.78
C HIS A 766 -23.82 -12.03 -5.91
N PHE A 767 -23.43 -10.78 -5.75
CA PHE A 767 -22.30 -10.39 -4.90
C PHE A 767 -22.77 -9.42 -3.84
N GLY A 768 -22.31 -9.61 -2.61
CA GLY A 768 -22.65 -8.75 -1.49
C GLY A 768 -21.49 -8.54 -0.53
N SER A 769 -21.68 -7.62 0.41
CA SER A 769 -20.69 -7.29 1.43
C SER A 769 -21.32 -7.43 2.80
N LEU A 770 -20.61 -8.08 3.71
CA LEU A 770 -20.97 -8.21 5.12
C LEU A 770 -19.90 -7.50 5.97
N PRO A 771 -19.93 -6.18 6.13
CA PRO A 771 -18.98 -5.52 7.01
C PRO A 771 -19.10 -6.08 8.43
N ALA A 772 -17.96 -6.37 9.06
CA ALA A 772 -17.94 -7.11 10.30
C ALA A 772 -18.64 -6.37 11.45
N SER A 773 -18.63 -5.03 11.47
CA SER A 773 -19.43 -4.26 12.42
C SER A 773 -20.93 -4.59 12.33
N GLN A 774 -21.43 -4.87 11.13
CA GLN A 774 -22.84 -5.22 10.89
C GLN A 774 -23.16 -6.58 11.48
N ILE A 775 -22.28 -7.55 11.26
CA ILE A 775 -22.45 -8.90 11.78
C ILE A 775 -22.30 -8.90 13.29
N ALA A 776 -21.33 -8.16 13.85
CA ALA A 776 -21.17 -8.01 15.30
C ALA A 776 -22.44 -7.47 15.96
N ALA A 777 -23.16 -6.54 15.31
CA ALA A 777 -24.40 -5.96 15.84
C ALA A 777 -25.57 -6.96 15.94
N LEU A 778 -25.50 -8.09 15.25
CA LEU A 778 -26.53 -9.14 15.33
C LEU A 778 -26.38 -9.98 16.61
N HIS A 779 -25.20 -9.99 17.22
CA HIS A 779 -24.95 -10.65 18.50
C HIS A 779 -25.61 -9.90 19.66
N GLU A 780 -25.64 -10.54 20.83
CA GLU A 780 -26.00 -9.89 22.07
C GLU A 780 -25.08 -8.69 22.36
N PRO A 781 -25.57 -7.56 22.93
CA PRO A 781 -24.80 -6.33 23.07
C PRO A 781 -23.45 -6.49 23.79
N ALA A 782 -23.37 -7.37 24.79
CA ALA A 782 -22.12 -7.66 25.49
C ALA A 782 -21.10 -8.36 24.58
N MET A 783 -21.57 -9.32 23.78
CA MET A 783 -20.75 -10.06 22.83
C MET A 783 -20.29 -9.18 21.67
N ALA A 784 -21.20 -8.36 21.14
CA ALA A 784 -20.92 -7.38 20.10
C ALA A 784 -19.76 -6.46 20.49
N ARG A 785 -19.74 -5.96 21.74
CA ARG A 785 -18.63 -5.15 22.27
C ARG A 785 -17.31 -5.90 22.36
N ILE A 786 -17.34 -7.16 22.81
CA ILE A 786 -16.14 -8.01 22.86
C ILE A 786 -15.56 -8.20 21.46
N LEU A 787 -16.41 -8.52 20.48
CA LEU A 787 -16.01 -8.67 19.08
C LEU A 787 -15.46 -7.36 18.51
N SER A 788 -16.13 -6.23 18.80
CA SER A 788 -15.69 -4.91 18.35
C SER A 788 -14.31 -4.55 18.89
N GLN A 789 -14.10 -4.75 20.19
CA GLN A 789 -12.80 -4.52 20.81
C GLN A 789 -11.76 -5.46 20.21
N ARG A 790 -12.03 -6.77 20.16
CA ARG A 790 -11.08 -7.78 19.69
C ARG A 790 -10.61 -7.54 18.26
N TYR A 791 -11.51 -7.12 17.37
CA TYR A 791 -11.24 -6.99 15.93
C TYR A 791 -11.15 -5.56 15.42
N LEU A 792 -11.05 -4.56 16.32
CA LEU A 792 -11.00 -3.14 15.98
C LEU A 792 -12.16 -2.68 15.08
N LEU A 793 -13.36 -3.17 15.35
CA LEU A 793 -14.56 -2.77 14.60
C LEU A 793 -15.03 -1.39 15.08
N PRO A 794 -15.55 -0.54 14.17
CA PRO A 794 -16.02 0.80 14.50
C PRO A 794 -17.18 0.76 15.52
N LEU A 795 -16.96 1.36 16.69
CA LEU A 795 -17.93 1.39 17.79
C LEU A 795 -19.11 2.32 17.52
N ASP A 796 -18.92 3.41 16.79
CA ASP A 796 -19.98 4.35 16.39
C ASP A 796 -21.03 3.67 15.52
N MET A 797 -20.58 2.96 14.49
CA MET A 797 -21.45 2.17 13.63
C MET A 797 -22.10 1.00 14.39
N LEU A 798 -21.37 0.40 15.34
CA LEU A 798 -21.92 -0.66 16.17
C LEU A 798 -22.97 -0.14 17.14
N ASP A 799 -22.72 0.97 17.84
CA ASP A 799 -23.63 1.57 18.81
C ASP A 799 -24.90 2.05 18.10
N ILE A 800 -24.79 2.67 16.91
CA ILE A 800 -25.95 3.04 16.09
C ILE A 800 -26.77 1.80 15.74
N ARG A 801 -26.13 0.69 15.37
CA ARG A 801 -26.84 -0.55 15.01
C ARG A 801 -27.42 -1.28 16.19
N LEU A 802 -26.74 -1.33 17.32
CA LEU A 802 -27.26 -1.89 18.56
C LEU A 802 -28.47 -1.06 19.02
N ALA A 803 -28.37 0.26 18.96
CA ALA A 803 -29.48 1.16 19.21
C ALA A 803 -30.63 0.93 18.22
N GLN A 804 -30.33 0.75 16.93
CA GLN A 804 -31.34 0.45 15.91
C GLN A 804 -32.02 -0.89 16.16
N LYS A 805 -31.27 -1.94 16.48
CA LYS A 805 -31.80 -3.27 16.81
C LYS A 805 -32.74 -3.18 17.99
N LEU A 806 -32.31 -2.52 19.05
CA LEU A 806 -33.15 -2.28 20.22
C LEU A 806 -34.42 -1.50 19.82
N ALA A 807 -34.29 -0.45 19.01
CA ALA A 807 -35.44 0.32 18.52
C ALA A 807 -36.41 -0.55 17.70
N ASP A 808 -35.91 -1.40 16.80
CA ASP A 808 -36.73 -2.31 16.01
C ASP A 808 -37.42 -3.38 16.89
N GLU A 809 -36.75 -3.90 17.91
CA GLU A 809 -37.32 -4.85 18.90
C GLU A 809 -38.42 -4.21 19.74
N ARG A 810 -38.24 -2.93 20.12
CA ARG A 810 -39.21 -2.17 20.91
C ARG A 810 -40.38 -1.63 20.08
N PHE A 811 -40.15 -1.37 18.79
CA PHE A 811 -41.12 -0.81 17.84
C PHE A 811 -41.30 -1.72 16.61
N PRO A 812 -41.74 -2.98 16.79
CA PRO A 812 -41.74 -3.99 15.72
C PRO A 812 -42.70 -3.69 14.57
N SER A 813 -43.69 -2.81 14.79
CA SER A 813 -44.65 -2.35 13.77
C SER A 813 -44.36 -0.93 13.26
N GLY A 814 -43.18 -0.40 13.55
CA GLY A 814 -42.87 1.01 13.41
C GLY A 814 -43.32 1.82 14.63
N ALA A 815 -43.25 3.14 14.53
CA ALA A 815 -43.65 4.07 15.58
C ALA A 815 -44.64 5.12 15.03
N HIS A 816 -45.49 5.70 15.88
CA HIS A 816 -46.38 6.77 15.49
C HIS A 816 -45.87 8.11 16.00
N ALA A 817 -45.52 9.03 15.12
CA ALA A 817 -45.26 10.42 15.47
C ALA A 817 -46.58 11.19 15.57
N ARG A 818 -46.93 11.67 16.77
CA ARG A 818 -48.15 12.46 17.00
C ARG A 818 -47.81 13.86 17.47
N ARG A 819 -48.44 14.88 16.91
CA ARG A 819 -48.40 16.25 17.46
C ARG A 819 -49.69 16.52 18.19
N LEU A 820 -49.60 16.91 19.45
CA LEU A 820 -50.73 17.32 20.26
C LEU A 820 -50.84 18.85 20.29
N ASN A 821 -52.06 19.37 20.41
CA ASN A 821 -52.34 20.76 20.75
C ASN A 821 -52.09 20.99 22.25
N HIS A 822 -52.05 22.26 22.68
CA HIS A 822 -51.84 22.62 24.09
C HIS A 822 -52.94 22.05 25.03
N ASP A 823 -54.12 21.73 24.50
CA ASP A 823 -55.22 21.10 25.25
C ASP A 823 -55.16 19.56 25.25
N GLY A 824 -54.10 18.97 24.68
CA GLY A 824 -53.94 17.52 24.56
C GLY A 824 -54.67 16.90 23.36
N SER A 825 -55.45 17.67 22.59
CA SER A 825 -56.11 17.15 21.39
C SER A 825 -55.11 16.89 20.26
N GLU A 826 -55.31 15.84 19.48
CA GLU A 826 -54.39 15.48 18.38
C GLU A 826 -54.48 16.49 17.22
N ARG A 827 -53.34 17.03 16.79
CA ARG A 827 -53.22 17.91 15.63
C ARG A 827 -52.88 17.14 14.35
N TRP A 828 -52.00 16.14 14.44
CA TRP A 828 -51.73 15.19 13.36
C TRP A 828 -51.01 13.95 13.92
N THR A 829 -51.13 12.83 13.20
CA THR A 829 -50.36 11.60 13.41
C THR A 829 -49.71 11.18 12.09
N GLN A 830 -48.45 10.76 12.15
CA GLN A 830 -47.71 10.18 11.04
C GLN A 830 -47.16 8.84 11.46
N ASN A 831 -47.39 7.83 10.62
CA ASN A 831 -46.79 6.52 10.80
C ASN A 831 -45.33 6.59 10.33
N ILE A 832 -44.43 6.17 11.20
CA ILE A 832 -43.03 5.98 10.92
C ILE A 832 -42.83 4.48 10.81
N GLU A 833 -42.72 3.97 9.59
CA GLU A 833 -42.56 2.52 9.35
C GLU A 833 -41.38 1.92 10.10
N ARG A 834 -40.32 2.71 10.32
CA ARG A 834 -39.15 2.36 11.12
C ARG A 834 -38.54 3.61 11.71
N LEU A 835 -38.14 3.58 12.98
CA LEU A 835 -37.51 4.71 13.66
C LEU A 835 -35.98 4.63 13.47
N PRO A 836 -35.40 5.31 12.45
CA PRO A 836 -33.96 5.22 12.18
C PRO A 836 -33.16 5.93 13.27
N VAL A 837 -32.22 5.21 13.88
CA VAL A 837 -31.18 5.78 14.73
C VAL A 837 -30.12 6.40 13.84
N GLU A 838 -29.87 7.67 14.05
CA GLU A 838 -28.87 8.45 13.31
C GLU A 838 -27.53 8.47 14.04
N THR A 839 -27.56 8.70 15.35
CA THR A 839 -26.37 8.62 16.20
C THR A 839 -26.70 7.91 17.51
N ALA A 840 -25.75 7.16 18.03
CA ALA A 840 -25.84 6.56 19.36
C ALA A 840 -24.56 6.90 20.11
N THR A 841 -24.73 7.51 21.27
CA THR A 841 -23.63 7.85 22.17
C THR A 841 -23.77 7.04 23.45
N ARG A 842 -22.82 7.21 24.38
CA ARG A 842 -22.93 6.62 25.71
C ARG A 842 -24.20 7.05 26.43
N ASP A 843 -24.62 8.31 26.26
CA ASP A 843 -25.61 8.96 27.10
C ASP A 843 -26.95 9.20 26.38
N ALA A 844 -26.99 9.13 25.04
CA ALA A 844 -28.18 9.42 24.25
C ALA A 844 -28.29 8.61 22.93
N PHE A 845 -29.53 8.38 22.50
CA PHE A 845 -29.88 7.94 21.15
C PHE A 845 -30.52 9.11 20.38
N SER A 846 -30.10 9.28 19.14
CA SER A 846 -30.65 10.28 18.22
C SER A 846 -31.42 9.58 17.11
N PHE A 847 -32.67 9.96 16.89
CA PHE A 847 -33.51 9.40 15.83
C PHE A 847 -33.81 10.42 14.75
N LEU A 848 -33.79 10.00 13.48
CA LEU A 848 -34.29 10.80 12.37
C LEU A 848 -35.81 10.61 12.26
N THR A 849 -36.57 11.65 12.56
CA THR A 849 -38.04 11.61 12.48
C THR A 849 -38.52 12.47 11.31
N PRO A 850 -39.36 11.93 10.40
CA PRO A 850 -39.95 12.73 9.34
C PRO A 850 -41.03 13.66 9.93
N TYR A 851 -40.97 14.95 9.57
CA TYR A 851 -41.97 15.97 9.86
C TYR A 851 -42.50 16.57 8.54
N PRO A 852 -43.72 17.14 8.48
CA PRO A 852 -44.25 17.80 7.28
C PRO A 852 -43.39 18.95 6.69
N ALA A 853 -42.32 19.36 7.38
CA ALA A 853 -41.36 20.40 6.97
C ALA A 853 -39.90 19.90 6.87
N GLY A 854 -39.66 18.59 6.90
CA GLY A 854 -38.32 17.98 6.76
C GLY A 854 -37.96 16.97 7.87
N PRO A 855 -36.84 16.27 7.76
CA PRO A 855 -36.37 15.35 8.80
C PRO A 855 -35.76 16.12 10.00
N TRP A 856 -36.00 15.63 11.22
CA TRP A 856 -35.47 16.20 12.47
C TRP A 856 -34.74 15.14 13.29
N ILE A 857 -33.71 15.57 14.02
CA ILE A 857 -32.94 14.74 14.94
C ILE A 857 -33.53 14.87 16.34
N HIS A 858 -33.98 13.76 16.94
CA HIS A 858 -34.48 13.73 18.31
C HIS A 858 -33.54 12.94 19.23
N GLU A 859 -32.94 13.60 20.23
CA GLU A 859 -32.10 12.97 21.26
C GLU A 859 -32.91 12.53 22.48
N THR A 860 -32.79 11.26 22.88
CA THR A 860 -33.33 10.73 24.16
C THR A 860 -32.21 10.12 24.98
N THR A 861 -32.26 10.23 26.31
CA THR A 861 -31.23 9.63 27.16
C THR A 861 -31.35 8.10 27.17
N ARG A 862 -30.21 7.42 27.26
CA ARG A 862 -30.15 5.95 27.27
C ARG A 862 -30.86 5.33 28.47
N ASP A 863 -30.71 5.91 29.65
CA ASP A 863 -31.34 5.41 30.89
C ASP A 863 -32.87 5.50 30.81
N PHE A 864 -33.39 6.61 30.25
CA PHE A 864 -34.82 6.75 29.98
C PHE A 864 -35.34 5.68 29.02
N TRP A 865 -34.52 5.33 28.02
CA TRP A 865 -34.87 4.33 27.01
C TRP A 865 -34.78 2.89 27.51
N LEU A 866 -33.96 2.59 28.53
CA LEU A 866 -33.83 1.26 29.13
C LEU A 866 -34.85 1.00 30.25
N ASP A 867 -35.26 2.03 31.00
CA ASP A 867 -36.10 1.89 32.19
C ASP A 867 -37.59 2.27 31.99
N ALA A 868 -37.96 2.84 30.84
CA ALA A 868 -39.35 3.26 30.58
C ALA A 868 -40.31 2.07 30.33
N PRO A 869 -41.60 2.18 30.74
CA PRO A 869 -42.64 1.19 30.44
C PRO A 869 -42.86 0.99 28.92
N ASP A 870 -43.58 -0.08 28.54
CA ASP A 870 -43.82 -0.49 27.14
C ASP A 870 -44.37 0.64 26.25
N ASP A 871 -45.00 1.63 26.85
CA ASP A 871 -45.39 2.91 26.24
C ASP A 871 -44.28 3.94 26.44
N LEU A 872 -43.32 4.01 25.51
CA LEU A 872 -42.26 5.02 25.54
C LEU A 872 -42.81 6.41 25.20
N GLU A 873 -43.32 7.15 26.18
CA GLU A 873 -43.71 8.53 26.00
C GLU A 873 -42.47 9.44 26.02
N ILE A 874 -41.97 9.82 24.85
CA ILE A 874 -40.88 10.81 24.73
C ILE A 874 -41.48 12.22 24.83
N PRO A 875 -41.22 13.00 25.90
CA PRO A 875 -41.78 14.33 26.01
C PRO A 875 -40.94 15.36 25.23
N VAL A 876 -41.61 16.29 24.54
CA VAL A 876 -41.05 17.62 24.26
C VAL A 876 -42.13 18.67 24.61
N LEU A 877 -41.73 19.88 24.99
CA LEU A 877 -42.55 21.08 25.32
C LEU A 877 -41.74 22.29 24.81
N ASP A 878 -42.21 23.52 24.59
CA ASP A 878 -43.54 24.15 24.50
C ASP A 878 -43.76 24.75 23.09
N ASP A 879 -42.91 24.42 22.11
CA ASP A 879 -42.89 25.05 20.78
C ASP A 879 -42.84 24.08 19.58
N GLY A 880 -42.73 22.76 19.79
CA GLY A 880 -42.43 21.85 18.66
C GLY A 880 -42.61 20.34 18.86
N SER A 881 -43.44 19.89 19.78
CA SER A 881 -43.37 18.50 20.27
C SER A 881 -44.05 17.42 19.43
N LEU A 882 -43.34 16.29 19.27
CA LEU A 882 -43.79 14.96 18.83
C LEU A 882 -43.98 14.03 20.03
N VAL A 883 -44.94 13.10 19.95
CA VAL A 883 -45.12 11.93 20.83
C VAL A 883 -44.91 10.68 19.99
N LEU A 884 -44.01 9.79 20.39
CA LEU A 884 -43.92 8.43 19.84
C LEU A 884 -44.68 7.49 20.80
N SER A 885 -45.63 6.70 20.32
CA SER A 885 -46.33 5.70 21.13
C SER A 885 -46.73 4.50 20.28
N ASN A 886 -46.79 3.32 20.88
CA ASN A 886 -47.22 2.06 20.25
C ASN A 886 -48.74 1.83 20.38
N ASP A 887 -49.39 2.32 21.43
CA ASP A 887 -50.84 2.38 21.58
C ASP A 887 -51.20 3.28 22.77
N VAL A 888 -52.13 4.21 22.60
CA VAL A 888 -52.64 5.10 23.68
C VAL A 888 -54.16 5.09 23.76
N THR A 889 -54.78 4.11 23.10
CA THR A 889 -56.23 3.90 23.19
C THR A 889 -56.68 3.43 24.57
N SER A 890 -55.74 3.00 25.43
CA SER A 890 -55.96 2.51 26.80
C SER A 890 -55.87 3.56 27.92
N LEU A 891 -55.30 4.76 27.66
CA LEU A 891 -55.14 5.79 28.69
C LEU A 891 -56.43 6.61 28.88
N ASP A 892 -56.87 6.75 30.13
CA ASP A 892 -58.00 7.62 30.49
C ASP A 892 -57.61 9.10 30.54
N ASP A 893 -58.62 9.96 30.63
CA ASP A 893 -58.45 11.42 30.61
C ASP A 893 -57.68 11.95 31.84
N GLU A 894 -57.52 11.16 32.90
CA GLU A 894 -56.79 11.53 34.11
C GLU A 894 -55.30 11.27 33.93
N ALA A 895 -54.92 10.08 33.44
CA ALA A 895 -53.55 9.73 33.08
C ALA A 895 -52.97 10.67 32.01
N ARG A 896 -53.78 11.07 31.02
CA ARG A 896 -53.38 12.05 30.00
C ARG A 896 -53.09 13.44 30.57
N ARG A 897 -53.83 13.86 31.60
CA ARG A 897 -53.64 15.17 32.27
C ARG A 897 -52.45 15.17 33.22
N GLU A 898 -52.21 14.06 33.91
CA GLU A 898 -51.07 13.88 34.80
C GLU A 898 -49.75 13.89 34.03
N LEU A 899 -49.71 13.25 32.86
CA LEU A 899 -48.56 13.28 31.97
C LEU A 899 -48.20 14.70 31.51
N ALA A 900 -49.20 15.48 31.11
CA ALA A 900 -49.03 16.87 30.72
C ALA A 900 -48.49 17.74 31.89
N ALA A 901 -48.94 17.47 33.12
CA ALA A 901 -48.48 18.19 34.31
C ALA A 901 -47.02 17.86 34.68
N ASN A 902 -46.62 16.59 34.59
CA ASN A 902 -45.25 16.14 34.87
C ASN A 902 -44.24 16.71 33.87
N ALA A 903 -44.64 16.83 32.60
CA ALA A 903 -43.84 17.47 31.57
C ALA A 903 -43.57 18.95 31.94
N VAL A 904 -44.58 19.71 32.37
CA VAL A 904 -44.46 21.13 32.77
C VAL A 904 -43.52 21.32 33.97
N GLU A 905 -43.50 20.40 34.93
CA GLU A 905 -42.58 20.47 36.08
C GLU A 905 -41.11 20.23 35.67
N PHE A 906 -40.87 19.32 34.73
CA PHE A 906 -39.53 18.99 34.24
C PHE A 906 -38.85 20.19 33.54
N GLN A 907 -39.64 20.97 32.81
CA GLN A 907 -39.22 22.18 32.07
C GLN A 907 -38.68 23.29 32.98
N ARG A 908 -39.21 23.41 34.20
CA ARG A 908 -38.77 24.43 35.18
C ARG A 908 -37.36 24.18 35.70
N ARG A 909 -36.79 22.98 35.50
CA ARG A 909 -35.51 22.57 36.09
C ARG A 909 -34.29 22.71 35.15
N ARG A 910 -34.44 22.83 33.82
CA ARG A 910 -33.29 22.95 32.88
C ARG A 910 -33.64 23.72 31.58
N PRO A 911 -33.20 24.99 31.42
CA PRO A 911 -33.36 25.73 30.18
C PRO A 911 -32.08 25.63 29.32
N TRP A 912 -32.24 25.35 28.02
CA TRP A 912 -31.41 25.73 26.83
C TRP A 912 -31.16 24.58 25.84
N TRP A 913 -31.34 24.87 24.54
CA TRP A 913 -30.97 24.08 23.37
C TRP A 913 -30.38 25.00 22.28
N THR A 914 -29.44 24.48 21.48
CA THR A 914 -28.91 25.09 20.25
C THR A 914 -29.29 24.24 19.05
N ALA A 915 -29.89 24.85 18.03
CA ALA A 915 -30.01 24.28 16.69
C ALA A 915 -28.65 24.33 15.96
N PRO A 916 -28.32 23.38 15.05
CA PRO A 916 -27.35 23.64 14.01
C PRO A 916 -28.00 24.46 12.89
N ILE A 917 -27.61 25.72 12.78
CA ILE A 917 -27.61 26.48 11.52
C ILE A 917 -26.34 26.07 10.77
N ILE A 918 -26.40 26.03 9.42
CA ILE A 918 -25.34 25.72 8.41
C ILE A 918 -25.42 24.23 8.01
N ASP A 919 -25.87 23.77 6.83
CA ASP A 919 -25.84 24.27 5.45
C ASP A 919 -27.05 23.77 4.63
N ALA A 920 -27.88 24.67 4.11
CA ALA A 920 -28.73 24.44 2.94
C ALA A 920 -29.29 25.78 2.43
N LEU A 921 -28.46 26.61 1.81
CA LEU A 921 -28.94 27.59 0.84
C LEU A 921 -28.85 26.96 -0.56
N PRO A 922 -29.97 26.88 -1.30
CA PRO A 922 -29.95 26.45 -2.68
C PRO A 922 -29.37 27.55 -3.57
N THR A 923 -28.55 27.13 -4.52
CA THR A 923 -28.15 27.89 -5.70
C THR A 923 -29.38 28.40 -6.46
N PHE A 924 -29.64 29.70 -6.32
CA PHE A 924 -30.02 30.57 -7.42
C PHE A 924 -29.06 31.76 -7.38
N TRP A 925 -28.15 31.80 -8.36
CA TRP A 925 -27.49 32.91 -9.07
C TRP A 925 -26.20 32.36 -9.72
#